data_AF-A0A2G4YYJ4-F1
#
_entry.id   AF-A0A2G4YYJ4-F1
#
_cell.length_a   1.000
_cell.length_b   1.000
_cell.length_c   1.000
_cell.angle_alpha   90.00
_cell.angle_beta   90.00
_cell.angle_gamma   90.00
#
_symmetry.space_group_name_H-M   'P 1'
#
loop_
_entity.id
_entity.type
_entity.pdbx_description
1 polymer ?
#
loop_
_entity_poly.entity_id
_entity_poly.type
_entity_poly.pdbx_seq_one_letter_code
_entity_poly.pdbx_strand_id
1 'polypeptide(L)'
;MKLLNSQGLTIEILTNGLVKSIDADSIRISLKAANPFGKLGTNLYLRRRGAPIQYKPLLGPESNSLFYVRDNLLYAVGSWDGIAYLCHLQLSEESLSWQWSVELHNTTEIPVEIDMIYLQDVGLEVAIGGRTNEYYISQYIERRILNDETYGSVICCRQNFNGPNGNPWLMIAAKGSAASASVDGMQFYGSTFKETEVPQGLLADSLTGEYSGELSILALQETPFTLLANQSHISEFVATYMPDHPHPTSPEDLKRLPALMREFNREDFTPISHYLCASESNLFSTSPLFRIDDLSCQELDLFFGEEKRHAEQKDEQLLSFFSQENNHVVLRAKEAIVERPHAHIMQTHAGYVPDENIMTTTSYMYGVFNSHITQGNTNFNRLLSVNSSQFNLETQTGQRIFVEIEGQMYRLGVPSAYEMGLNNCRWIYKRNDHCFQVRTWTSKTCPQVNMDFKVLKGNRVNLLVTNHFDEEISWQFSSGETEAEIIATPNPDSLTATKFPDAQFRMFLHGNSESCRISDDGILYQNQESRGGSFMVISVKKTSEFCMSFVGEVLSRTDPVMIRDADKQWDEDCKKAQEFWHNLCSGLSLQGNHQDLNAIREILPWYGANAFTHLLTPHGLEQFDGAAWGTRDTSQGPCELLLALRKFDAVKKILRILFSNQNTDGGWPQWWMFDSYTTHRAGSSHGDIPHWCLIALSSYIEASGDAAFLDEIMPYYPDEGNEVAERSPLSEHVDRLINTIAASFIPGTALVPFGGGDWNDSMQPVNQDLAQRLISSWTVELNYQAFMACQEIYINIGNKDGAERLYDICTAIKADFNKYLVKEGTVTGHGLIQDDGGIELLLHPDDAKTNIQYRLLPMMRGVISGIFTPEQAQHHLVLIETHLKGPDGARLMNRPPRYNGGVQTFFQRAESSPFFGREIGIMYTHAHLRYAETLAKTGHAAAFMKALRQANPVAYRDVVPCGNIRQSNCYYSSSDATFKNRYEADEKYEDLIAGKVTLKGGWRIYSSGPGIFIGLIISHFLGLRDSFGNTIIDPLISSDLNDMCASITFLGRHITFKYTVSEECCGPKSITINNVSVPFERENNQYRLGGAVIPTDKFLALLNEEKNSIEVHL
;
A
#
# COMPACT_ATOMS: atom_id res chain seq x y z
N MET A 1 -7.22 -18.11 28.17
CA MET A 1 -7.05 -19.52 28.59
C MET A 1 -6.00 -20.14 27.67
N LYS A 2 -5.12 -21.02 28.13
CA LYS A 2 -3.97 -21.49 27.35
C LYS A 2 -3.85 -23.01 27.40
N LEU A 3 -3.76 -23.66 26.23
CA LEU A 3 -3.41 -25.07 26.06
C LEU A 3 -1.92 -25.17 25.70
N LEU A 4 -1.20 -26.14 26.26
CA LEU A 4 0.24 -26.32 26.01
C LEU A 4 0.61 -27.80 26.02
N ASN A 5 1.17 -28.31 24.93
CA ASN A 5 1.71 -29.67 24.92
C ASN A 5 3.19 -29.73 25.35
N SER A 6 3.68 -30.95 25.56
CA SER A 6 5.07 -31.25 25.95
C SER A 6 6.11 -30.83 24.90
N GLN A 7 5.70 -30.67 23.64
CA GLN A 7 6.58 -30.29 22.53
C GLN A 7 6.70 -28.76 22.34
N GLY A 8 5.92 -27.96 23.07
CA GLY A 8 5.97 -26.49 23.00
C GLY A 8 4.89 -25.84 22.13
N LEU A 9 3.96 -26.61 21.54
CA LEU A 9 2.79 -26.08 20.84
C LEU A 9 1.83 -25.45 21.86
N THR A 10 1.47 -24.20 21.59
CA THR A 10 0.56 -23.40 22.40
C THR A 10 -0.68 -23.02 21.58
N ILE A 11 -1.87 -23.18 22.16
CA ILE A 11 -3.10 -22.57 21.64
C ILE A 11 -3.73 -21.72 22.73
N GLU A 12 -3.84 -20.41 22.49
CA GLU A 12 -4.50 -19.48 23.42
C GLU A 12 -5.94 -19.23 22.98
N ILE A 13 -6.88 -19.26 23.93
CA ILE A 13 -8.33 -19.08 23.72
C ILE A 13 -8.80 -17.85 24.51
N LEU A 14 -9.57 -16.98 23.85
CA LEU A 14 -10.21 -15.81 24.44
C LEU A 14 -11.44 -16.18 25.28
N THR A 15 -11.86 -15.28 26.17
CA THR A 15 -13.08 -15.46 27.00
C THR A 15 -14.36 -15.51 26.18
N ASN A 16 -14.36 -14.94 24.97
CA ASN A 16 -15.45 -15.04 24.01
C ASN A 16 -15.45 -16.38 23.21
N GLY A 17 -14.51 -17.28 23.49
CA GLY A 17 -14.43 -18.60 22.86
C GLY A 17 -13.75 -18.63 21.49
N LEU A 18 -13.15 -17.52 21.03
CA LEU A 18 -12.29 -17.53 19.84
C LEU A 18 -10.89 -18.05 20.16
N VAL A 19 -10.27 -18.72 19.17
CA VAL A 19 -8.83 -18.97 19.19
C VAL A 19 -8.11 -17.64 19.01
N LYS A 20 -7.33 -17.25 20.02
CA LYS A 20 -6.51 -16.04 19.98
C LYS A 20 -5.31 -16.25 19.08
N SER A 21 -4.49 -17.27 19.34
CA SER A 21 -3.30 -17.56 18.57
C SER A 21 -2.91 -19.03 18.69
N ILE A 22 -2.18 -19.50 17.68
CA ILE A 22 -1.51 -20.80 17.66
C ILE A 22 -0.02 -20.50 17.47
N ASP A 23 0.81 -20.92 18.42
CA ASP A 23 2.23 -20.57 18.46
C ASP A 23 3.08 -21.83 18.76
N ALA A 24 4.27 -21.95 18.15
CA ALA A 24 5.25 -23.01 18.42
C ALA A 24 6.68 -22.49 18.15
N ASP A 25 7.65 -22.80 19.01
CA ASP A 25 9.08 -22.46 18.83
C ASP A 25 9.34 -20.99 18.43
N SER A 26 8.68 -20.04 19.08
CA SER A 26 8.69 -18.59 18.76
C SER A 26 8.08 -18.18 17.42
N ILE A 27 7.50 -19.12 16.67
CA ILE A 27 6.73 -18.87 15.45
C ILE A 27 5.24 -18.83 15.80
N ARG A 28 4.54 -17.82 15.27
CA ARG A 28 3.09 -17.78 15.24
C ARG A 28 2.61 -18.50 13.99
N ILE A 29 1.89 -19.59 14.18
CA ILE A 29 1.28 -20.38 13.10
C ILE A 29 0.09 -19.62 12.52
N SER A 30 -0.75 -19.03 13.37
CA SER A 30 -1.84 -18.14 12.94
C SER A 30 -1.32 -16.86 12.25
N LEU A 31 -2.12 -16.20 11.42
CA LEU A 31 -1.67 -14.99 10.72
C LEU A 31 -1.50 -13.82 11.69
N LYS A 32 -2.44 -13.70 12.64
CA LYS A 32 -2.46 -12.65 13.66
C LYS A 32 -3.19 -13.14 14.91
N ALA A 33 -2.91 -12.50 16.04
CA ALA A 33 -3.67 -12.76 17.25
C ALA A 33 -5.10 -12.20 17.13
N ALA A 34 -6.12 -13.02 17.35
CA ALA A 34 -7.50 -12.55 17.43
C ALA A 34 -7.70 -11.66 18.67
N ASN A 35 -8.66 -10.75 18.59
CA ASN A 35 -9.01 -9.83 19.68
C ASN A 35 -10.43 -10.11 20.21
N PRO A 36 -10.77 -9.67 21.44
CA PRO A 36 -12.09 -9.92 22.05
C PRO A 36 -13.29 -9.34 21.29
N PHE A 37 -13.07 -8.40 20.37
CA PHE A 37 -14.11 -7.73 19.58
C PHE A 37 -14.30 -8.35 18.19
N GLY A 38 -13.43 -9.28 17.81
CA GLY A 38 -13.53 -10.03 16.56
C GLY A 38 -14.73 -10.98 16.54
N LYS A 39 -15.25 -11.23 15.33
CA LYS A 39 -16.28 -12.26 15.06
C LYS A 39 -15.71 -13.51 14.42
N LEU A 40 -14.58 -13.35 13.73
CA LEU A 40 -13.99 -14.34 12.83
C LEU A 40 -12.56 -14.66 13.26
N GLY A 41 -12.03 -15.72 12.69
CA GLY A 41 -10.75 -16.31 13.02
C GLY A 41 -10.82 -17.82 12.82
N THR A 42 -9.87 -18.56 13.40
CA THR A 42 -9.93 -20.03 13.40
C THR A 42 -11.28 -20.51 13.96
N ASN A 43 -12.03 -21.28 13.19
CA ASN A 43 -13.38 -21.72 13.56
C ASN A 43 -13.77 -23.02 12.84
N LEU A 44 -14.81 -23.66 13.34
CA LEU A 44 -15.49 -24.80 12.72
C LEU A 44 -16.91 -24.37 12.40
N TYR A 45 -17.35 -24.58 11.17
CA TYR A 45 -18.69 -24.24 10.73
C TYR A 45 -19.47 -25.51 10.43
N LEU A 46 -20.56 -25.73 11.16
CA LEU A 46 -21.55 -26.74 10.81
C LEU A 46 -22.49 -26.15 9.77
N ARG A 47 -22.67 -26.84 8.64
CA ARG A 47 -23.61 -26.40 7.60
C ARG A 47 -24.72 -27.41 7.40
N ARG A 48 -25.94 -26.89 7.27
CA ARG A 48 -27.10 -27.64 6.80
C ARG A 48 -27.25 -27.40 5.32
N ARG A 49 -27.10 -28.47 4.54
CA ARG A 49 -27.16 -28.42 3.07
C ARG A 49 -28.63 -28.36 2.64
N GLY A 50 -28.94 -27.39 1.80
CA GLY A 50 -30.29 -27.00 1.38
C GLY A 50 -30.23 -25.79 0.46
N ALA A 51 -31.39 -25.29 0.01
CA ALA A 51 -31.48 -24.10 -0.83
C ALA A 51 -32.27 -23.00 -0.07
N PRO A 52 -31.60 -22.03 0.58
CA PRO A 52 -30.15 -21.79 0.65
C PRO A 52 -29.42 -22.66 1.70
N ILE A 53 -28.10 -22.79 1.56
CA ILE A 53 -27.23 -23.37 2.59
C ILE A 53 -27.26 -22.47 3.82
N GLN A 54 -27.43 -23.08 5.00
CA GLN A 54 -27.35 -22.39 6.28
C GLN A 54 -26.13 -22.88 7.04
N TYR A 55 -25.56 -22.02 7.88
CA TYR A 55 -24.36 -22.35 8.63
C TYR A 55 -24.42 -21.83 10.07
N LYS A 56 -23.61 -22.45 10.93
CA LYS A 56 -23.43 -22.06 12.32
C LYS A 56 -21.94 -22.20 12.70
N PRO A 57 -21.26 -21.11 13.13
CA PRO A 57 -19.95 -21.24 13.78
C PRO A 57 -20.09 -22.00 15.11
N LEU A 58 -19.11 -22.83 15.44
CA LEU A 58 -19.09 -23.61 16.68
C LEU A 58 -18.23 -22.96 17.77
N LEU A 59 -17.34 -22.04 17.39
CA LEU A 59 -16.50 -21.25 18.29
C LEU A 59 -16.85 -19.75 18.21
N GLY A 60 -16.38 -18.99 19.21
CA GLY A 60 -16.55 -17.55 19.26
C GLY A 60 -17.95 -17.06 19.66
N PRO A 61 -18.17 -15.73 19.67
CA PRO A 61 -19.38 -15.11 20.19
C PRO A 61 -20.66 -15.46 19.40
N GLU A 62 -20.54 -15.78 18.11
CA GLU A 62 -21.70 -16.13 17.27
C GLU A 62 -22.14 -17.59 17.41
N SER A 63 -21.33 -18.43 18.08
CA SER A 63 -21.66 -19.85 18.28
C SER A 63 -22.77 -20.07 19.30
N ASN A 64 -22.88 -19.19 20.31
CA ASN A 64 -23.66 -19.45 21.53
C ASN A 64 -23.28 -20.75 22.25
N SER A 65 -22.08 -21.29 21.98
CA SER A 65 -21.57 -22.48 22.65
C SER A 65 -21.25 -22.17 24.12
N LEU A 66 -21.34 -23.20 24.95
CA LEU A 66 -20.77 -23.21 26.28
C LEU A 66 -19.37 -23.82 26.23
N PHE A 67 -18.40 -23.15 26.84
CA PHE A 67 -16.99 -23.52 26.78
C PHE A 67 -16.49 -24.07 28.10
N TYR A 68 -15.61 -25.05 28.03
CA TYR A 68 -14.85 -25.55 29.17
C TYR A 68 -13.40 -25.76 28.75
N VAL A 69 -12.47 -25.14 29.47
CA VAL A 69 -11.03 -25.30 29.26
C VAL A 69 -10.42 -25.85 30.54
N ARG A 70 -9.75 -27.00 30.44
CA ARG A 70 -8.97 -27.57 31.54
C ARG A 70 -7.83 -28.40 30.99
N ASP A 71 -6.69 -28.33 31.68
CA ASP A 71 -5.46 -29.01 31.31
C ASP A 71 -5.06 -28.66 29.86
N ASN A 72 -5.12 -29.63 28.93
CA ASN A 72 -4.79 -29.47 27.51
C ASN A 72 -5.99 -29.65 26.57
N LEU A 73 -7.21 -29.49 27.09
CA LEU A 73 -8.45 -29.74 26.36
C LEU A 73 -9.35 -28.50 26.37
N LEU A 74 -9.89 -28.18 25.20
CA LEU A 74 -10.99 -27.23 25.02
C LEU A 74 -12.23 -28.00 24.57
N TYR A 75 -13.35 -27.76 25.25
CA TYR A 75 -14.67 -28.25 24.86
C TYR A 75 -15.59 -27.07 24.54
N ALA A 76 -16.35 -27.19 23.46
CA ALA A 76 -17.44 -26.29 23.11
C ALA A 76 -18.71 -27.09 22.84
N VAL A 77 -19.76 -26.83 23.62
CA VAL A 77 -21.03 -27.60 23.60
C VAL A 77 -22.16 -26.68 23.18
N GLY A 78 -23.02 -27.15 22.29
CA GLY A 78 -24.22 -26.41 21.94
C GLY A 78 -25.21 -27.24 21.13
N SER A 79 -26.21 -26.55 20.59
CA SER A 79 -27.15 -27.14 19.65
C SER A 79 -27.63 -26.11 18.65
N TRP A 80 -27.92 -26.55 17.43
CA TRP A 80 -28.42 -25.70 16.36
C TRP A 80 -29.43 -26.48 15.52
N ASP A 81 -30.67 -25.97 15.46
CA ASP A 81 -31.74 -26.50 14.60
C ASP A 81 -31.97 -28.02 14.71
N GLY A 82 -31.93 -28.53 15.94
CA GLY A 82 -32.12 -29.96 16.22
C GLY A 82 -30.86 -30.82 16.07
N ILE A 83 -29.68 -30.21 15.89
CA ILE A 83 -28.39 -30.91 15.92
C ILE A 83 -27.64 -30.48 17.18
N ALA A 84 -27.46 -31.41 18.12
CA ALA A 84 -26.57 -31.20 19.27
C ALA A 84 -25.12 -31.44 18.83
N TYR A 85 -24.19 -30.63 19.31
CA TYR A 85 -22.77 -30.76 19.01
C TYR A 85 -21.89 -30.67 20.24
N LEU A 86 -20.81 -31.46 20.22
CA LEU A 86 -19.70 -31.42 21.17
C LEU A 86 -18.41 -31.29 20.37
N CYS A 87 -17.83 -30.10 20.38
CA CYS A 87 -16.53 -29.82 19.78
C CYS A 87 -15.43 -29.97 20.84
N HIS A 88 -14.35 -30.62 20.47
CA HIS A 88 -13.19 -30.92 21.30
C HIS A 88 -11.89 -30.63 20.53
N LEU A 89 -10.96 -29.93 21.17
CA LEU A 89 -9.61 -29.69 20.68
C LEU A 89 -8.59 -30.42 21.55
N GLN A 90 -7.74 -31.20 20.91
CA GLN A 90 -6.65 -31.96 21.53
C GLN A 90 -5.31 -31.59 20.91
N LEU A 91 -4.32 -31.32 21.76
CA LEU A 91 -2.92 -31.22 21.34
C LEU A 91 -2.25 -32.59 21.46
N SER A 92 -1.38 -32.95 20.52
CA SER A 92 -0.61 -34.19 20.61
C SER A 92 0.42 -34.16 21.74
N GLU A 93 0.71 -35.30 22.35
CA GLU A 93 1.84 -35.48 23.27
C GLU A 93 3.16 -35.82 22.55
N GLU A 94 3.08 -36.30 21.30
CA GLU A 94 4.20 -36.85 20.53
C GLU A 94 4.80 -35.83 19.53
N SER A 95 4.02 -34.86 19.05
CA SER A 95 4.45 -33.90 18.03
C SER A 95 3.80 -32.51 18.16
N LEU A 96 4.15 -31.59 17.26
CA LEU A 96 3.54 -30.26 17.11
C LEU A 96 2.24 -30.33 16.28
N SER A 97 1.36 -31.26 16.64
CA SER A 97 0.10 -31.53 15.95
C SER A 97 -1.10 -31.31 16.86
N TRP A 98 -2.26 -30.99 16.27
CA TRP A 98 -3.53 -30.87 16.99
C TRP A 98 -4.69 -31.43 16.17
N GLN A 99 -5.73 -31.87 16.87
CA GLN A 99 -6.96 -32.39 16.29
C GLN A 99 -8.19 -31.63 16.81
N TRP A 100 -9.05 -31.21 15.90
CA TRP A 100 -10.44 -30.86 16.18
C TRP A 100 -11.33 -32.09 15.95
N SER A 101 -12.16 -32.43 16.93
CA SER A 101 -13.17 -33.48 16.83
C SER A 101 -14.54 -32.90 17.18
N VAL A 102 -15.53 -33.11 16.32
CA VAL A 102 -16.89 -32.61 16.50
C VAL A 102 -17.86 -33.77 16.47
N GLU A 103 -18.40 -34.13 17.63
CA GLU A 103 -19.50 -35.08 17.73
C GLU A 103 -20.80 -34.36 17.43
N LEU A 104 -21.55 -34.86 16.46
CA LEU A 104 -22.84 -34.33 16.02
C LEU A 104 -23.91 -35.36 16.31
N HIS A 105 -25.04 -34.94 16.89
CA HIS A 105 -26.17 -35.81 17.17
C HIS A 105 -27.48 -35.18 16.70
N ASN A 106 -28.20 -35.88 15.81
CA ASN A 106 -29.49 -35.41 15.32
C ASN A 106 -30.59 -35.75 16.33
N THR A 107 -31.10 -34.73 17.02
CA THR A 107 -32.17 -34.87 18.02
C THR A 107 -33.57 -34.80 17.40
N THR A 108 -33.67 -34.71 16.07
CA THR A 108 -34.93 -34.67 15.33
C THR A 108 -35.28 -36.03 14.72
N GLU A 109 -36.54 -36.16 14.32
CA GLU A 109 -37.06 -37.33 13.59
C GLU A 109 -36.78 -37.28 12.07
N ILE A 110 -36.09 -36.23 11.58
CA ILE A 110 -35.91 -35.98 10.14
C ILE A 110 -34.42 -36.10 9.79
N PRO A 111 -34.04 -36.89 8.78
CA PRO A 111 -32.68 -36.88 8.25
C PRO A 111 -32.27 -35.50 7.76
N VAL A 112 -31.04 -35.10 8.03
CA VAL A 112 -30.47 -33.83 7.54
C VAL A 112 -29.21 -34.09 6.74
N GLU A 113 -29.05 -33.36 5.64
CA GLU A 113 -27.79 -33.34 4.89
C GLU A 113 -26.91 -32.24 5.48
N ILE A 114 -25.70 -32.59 5.90
CA ILE A 114 -24.79 -31.66 6.59
C ILE A 114 -23.35 -31.86 6.11
N ASP A 115 -22.53 -30.84 6.32
CA ASP A 115 -21.07 -30.94 6.27
C ASP A 115 -20.43 -29.98 7.29
N MET A 116 -19.12 -30.10 7.42
CA MET A 116 -18.30 -29.27 8.28
C MET A 116 -17.24 -28.53 7.46
N ILE A 117 -16.99 -27.26 7.80
CA ILE A 117 -15.85 -26.50 7.28
C ILE A 117 -14.92 -26.12 8.44
N TYR A 118 -13.65 -26.50 8.33
CA TYR A 118 -12.57 -26.01 9.19
C TYR A 118 -11.90 -24.79 8.57
N LEU A 119 -11.91 -23.67 9.27
CA LEU A 119 -11.26 -22.41 8.89
C LEU A 119 -10.04 -22.15 9.78
N GLN A 120 -8.89 -21.85 9.17
CA GLN A 120 -7.64 -21.52 9.86
C GLN A 120 -6.92 -20.38 9.12
N ASP A 121 -6.63 -19.28 9.80
CA ASP A 121 -5.71 -18.25 9.30
C ASP A 121 -4.26 -18.67 9.53
N VAL A 122 -3.34 -18.32 8.63
CA VAL A 122 -1.95 -18.81 8.67
C VAL A 122 -0.92 -17.72 8.40
N GLY A 123 0.07 -17.60 9.27
CA GLY A 123 1.19 -16.62 9.20
C GLY A 123 2.56 -17.27 9.07
N LEU A 124 2.85 -18.31 9.86
CA LEU A 124 4.15 -19.01 9.87
C LEU A 124 5.35 -18.05 10.02
N GLU A 125 5.20 -17.04 10.85
CA GLU A 125 6.15 -15.94 11.02
C GLU A 125 6.57 -15.81 12.49
N VAL A 126 7.69 -15.14 12.78
CA VAL A 126 8.14 -14.90 14.16
C VAL A 126 7.03 -14.19 14.97
N ALA A 127 6.73 -14.74 16.13
CA ALA A 127 5.74 -14.20 17.06
C ALA A 127 6.25 -12.90 17.68
N ILE A 128 5.97 -11.77 17.03
CA ILE A 128 6.23 -10.44 17.56
C ILE A 128 5.02 -9.94 18.38
N GLY A 129 5.31 -9.14 19.40
CA GLY A 129 4.29 -8.52 20.27
C GLY A 129 3.58 -7.32 19.63
N GLY A 130 4.17 -6.72 18.58
CA GLY A 130 3.58 -5.60 17.84
C GLY A 130 2.76 -6.05 16.64
N ARG A 131 2.29 -5.07 15.86
CA ARG A 131 1.58 -5.32 14.60
C ARG A 131 2.47 -5.97 13.53
N THR A 132 1.80 -6.71 12.66
CA THR A 132 2.36 -7.28 11.44
C THR A 132 1.58 -6.78 10.23
N ASN A 133 2.23 -6.69 9.07
CA ASN A 133 1.54 -6.47 7.81
C ASN A 133 1.08 -7.81 7.22
N GLU A 134 -0.20 -8.11 7.40
CA GLU A 134 -0.79 -9.41 7.06
C GLU A 134 -0.78 -9.67 5.55
N TYR A 135 -0.90 -8.60 4.74
CA TYR A 135 -0.76 -8.68 3.28
C TYR A 135 0.62 -9.16 2.91
N TYR A 136 1.66 -8.50 3.44
CA TYR A 136 3.04 -8.80 3.11
C TYR A 136 3.42 -10.23 3.50
N ILE A 137 3.07 -10.66 4.71
CA ILE A 137 3.33 -12.04 5.17
C ILE A 137 2.67 -13.06 4.21
N SER A 138 1.40 -12.84 3.85
CA SER A 138 0.64 -13.75 2.99
C SER A 138 1.22 -13.90 1.57
N GLN A 139 1.93 -12.88 1.07
CA GLN A 139 2.56 -12.90 -0.24
C GLN A 139 3.74 -13.90 -0.35
N TYR A 140 4.26 -14.41 0.76
CA TYR A 140 5.43 -15.32 0.80
C TYR A 140 5.12 -16.71 1.36
N ILE A 141 3.87 -16.97 1.73
CA ILE A 141 3.42 -18.30 2.14
C ILE A 141 2.91 -19.04 0.90
N GLU A 142 3.65 -20.06 0.48
CA GLU A 142 3.15 -21.05 -0.47
C GLU A 142 1.96 -21.77 0.13
N ARG A 143 0.88 -21.88 -0.64
CA ARG A 143 -0.36 -22.56 -0.25
C ARG A 143 -0.77 -23.53 -1.35
N ARG A 144 -0.66 -24.82 -1.07
CA ARG A 144 -0.95 -25.92 -2.00
C ARG A 144 -2.12 -26.75 -1.52
N ILE A 145 -2.92 -27.23 -2.45
CA ILE A 145 -3.93 -28.25 -2.20
C ILE A 145 -3.49 -29.52 -2.92
N LEU A 146 -3.16 -30.53 -2.13
CA LEU A 146 -2.84 -31.87 -2.60
C LEU A 146 -4.08 -32.76 -2.47
N ASN A 147 -4.18 -33.80 -3.28
CA ASN A 147 -5.29 -34.77 -3.19
C ASN A 147 -4.75 -36.14 -2.80
N ASP A 148 -5.28 -36.68 -1.70
CA ASP A 148 -5.03 -38.03 -1.23
C ASP A 148 -6.23 -38.94 -1.55
N GLU A 149 -5.98 -40.21 -1.88
CA GLU A 149 -7.03 -41.16 -2.25
C GLU A 149 -7.98 -41.50 -1.10
N THR A 150 -7.51 -41.42 0.14
CA THR A 150 -8.29 -41.74 1.35
C THR A 150 -8.85 -40.48 2.00
N TYR A 151 -8.01 -39.46 2.18
CA TYR A 151 -8.36 -38.27 2.97
C TYR A 151 -8.85 -37.09 2.12
N GLY A 152 -8.88 -37.22 0.78
CA GLY A 152 -9.40 -36.19 -0.11
C GLY A 152 -8.47 -34.98 -0.21
N SER A 153 -9.02 -33.77 -0.19
CA SER A 153 -8.22 -32.54 -0.22
C SER A 153 -7.38 -32.37 1.05
N VAL A 154 -6.10 -32.03 0.87
CA VAL A 154 -5.13 -31.77 1.95
C VAL A 154 -4.43 -30.45 1.67
N ILE A 155 -4.46 -29.54 2.65
CA ILE A 155 -3.86 -28.21 2.50
C ILE A 155 -2.47 -28.24 3.11
N CYS A 156 -1.47 -27.77 2.37
CA CYS A 156 -0.10 -27.62 2.82
C CYS A 156 0.36 -26.17 2.62
N CYS A 157 0.99 -25.59 3.65
CA CYS A 157 1.50 -24.23 3.64
C CYS A 157 2.99 -24.21 3.99
N ARG A 158 3.78 -23.42 3.27
CA ARG A 158 5.22 -23.28 3.51
C ARG A 158 5.60 -21.80 3.49
N GLN A 159 6.23 -21.31 4.55
CA GLN A 159 6.86 -19.99 4.52
C GLN A 159 8.16 -20.08 3.71
N ASN A 160 8.25 -19.27 2.65
CA ASN A 160 9.37 -19.36 1.71
C ASN A 160 10.59 -18.54 2.15
N PHE A 161 10.44 -17.65 3.13
CA PHE A 161 11.60 -17.08 3.82
C PHE A 161 12.13 -18.01 4.90
N ASN A 162 13.45 -18.01 5.04
CA ASN A 162 14.13 -18.72 6.11
C ASN A 162 13.98 -17.91 7.41
N GLY A 163 13.18 -18.41 8.35
CA GLY A 163 13.03 -17.86 9.68
C GLY A 163 14.13 -18.36 10.64
N PRO A 164 14.01 -18.08 11.95
CA PRO A 164 14.98 -18.51 12.96
C PRO A 164 15.24 -20.02 12.98
N ASN A 165 14.24 -20.82 12.59
CA ASN A 165 14.26 -22.28 12.70
C ASN A 165 14.28 -23.00 11.35
N GLY A 166 14.37 -22.30 10.20
CA GLY A 166 14.22 -22.91 8.88
C GLY A 166 13.07 -22.31 8.07
N ASN A 167 12.45 -23.12 7.21
CA ASN A 167 11.22 -22.77 6.48
C ASN A 167 9.99 -23.41 7.14
N PRO A 168 9.25 -22.68 8.01
CA PRO A 168 8.11 -23.27 8.72
C PRO A 168 7.04 -23.78 7.77
N TRP A 169 6.41 -24.89 8.15
CA TRP A 169 5.46 -25.61 7.32
C TRP A 169 4.27 -26.14 8.12
N LEU A 170 3.10 -26.17 7.48
CA LEU A 170 1.83 -26.60 8.08
C LEU A 170 1.08 -27.50 7.10
N MET A 171 0.50 -28.59 7.59
CA MET A 171 -0.45 -29.42 6.85
C MET A 171 -1.76 -29.58 7.61
N ILE A 172 -2.89 -29.53 6.89
CA ILE A 172 -4.25 -29.69 7.41
C ILE A 172 -5.01 -30.71 6.56
N ALA A 173 -5.66 -31.68 7.21
CA ALA A 173 -6.46 -32.73 6.57
C ALA A 173 -7.71 -33.08 7.39
N ALA A 174 -8.68 -33.73 6.74
CA ALA A 174 -9.87 -34.31 7.39
C ALA A 174 -9.72 -35.83 7.48
N LYS A 175 -10.01 -36.42 8.64
CA LYS A 175 -9.84 -37.87 8.88
C LYS A 175 -10.92 -38.70 8.17
N GLY A 176 -12.14 -38.14 8.05
CA GLY A 176 -13.28 -38.73 7.33
C GLY A 176 -13.29 -38.49 5.80
N SER A 177 -12.29 -37.79 5.27
CA SER A 177 -12.17 -37.27 3.89
C SER A 177 -12.75 -35.88 3.65
N ALA A 178 -11.99 -35.02 2.96
CA ALA A 178 -12.41 -33.68 2.56
C ALA A 178 -12.76 -33.62 1.06
N ALA A 179 -13.92 -33.03 0.75
CA ALA A 179 -14.40 -32.90 -0.62
C ALA A 179 -13.76 -31.72 -1.38
N SER A 180 -13.42 -30.63 -0.69
CA SER A 180 -12.81 -29.46 -1.32
C SER A 180 -12.10 -28.55 -0.31
N ALA A 181 -11.29 -27.61 -0.81
CA ALA A 181 -10.57 -26.63 0.00
C ALA A 181 -10.44 -25.27 -0.72
N SER A 182 -10.21 -24.21 0.05
CA SER A 182 -9.73 -22.90 -0.44
C SER A 182 -8.63 -22.37 0.47
N VAL A 183 -7.73 -21.53 -0.04
CA VAL A 183 -6.52 -21.11 0.71
C VAL A 183 -6.29 -19.61 0.77
N ASP A 184 -7.29 -18.81 0.37
CA ASP A 184 -7.22 -17.36 0.49
C ASP A 184 -8.52 -16.72 0.95
N GLY A 185 -8.40 -15.62 1.68
CA GLY A 185 -9.53 -14.84 2.19
C GLY A 185 -10.41 -14.26 1.10
N MET A 186 -9.89 -13.97 -0.10
CA MET A 186 -10.73 -13.55 -1.22
C MET A 186 -11.69 -14.64 -1.68
N GLN A 187 -11.26 -15.90 -1.64
CA GLN A 187 -12.12 -17.04 -1.98
C GLN A 187 -13.15 -17.32 -0.87
N PHE A 188 -12.75 -17.19 0.40
CA PHE A 188 -13.61 -17.55 1.53
C PHE A 188 -14.59 -16.43 1.92
N TYR A 189 -14.10 -15.20 2.11
CA TYR A 189 -14.95 -14.07 2.48
C TYR A 189 -15.68 -13.49 1.27
N GLY A 190 -14.96 -13.27 0.17
CA GLY A 190 -15.50 -12.65 -1.05
C GLY A 190 -15.66 -11.13 -0.95
N SER A 191 -15.81 -10.46 -2.10
CA SER A 191 -15.83 -8.99 -2.15
C SER A 191 -17.03 -8.38 -1.40
N THR A 192 -18.17 -9.08 -1.36
CA THR A 192 -19.40 -8.61 -0.71
C THR A 192 -19.34 -8.66 0.81
N PHE A 193 -18.35 -9.33 1.40
CA PHE A 193 -18.22 -9.49 2.85
C PHE A 193 -18.23 -8.13 3.59
N LYS A 194 -17.61 -7.11 3.00
CA LYS A 194 -17.57 -5.74 3.53
C LYS A 194 -18.96 -5.15 3.81
N GLU A 195 -19.95 -5.55 3.01
CA GLU A 195 -21.34 -5.10 3.14
C GLU A 195 -22.19 -6.06 3.97
N THR A 196 -21.98 -7.37 3.81
CA THR A 196 -22.89 -8.39 4.35
C THR A 196 -22.46 -8.97 5.70
N GLU A 197 -21.16 -8.93 6.02
CA GLU A 197 -20.50 -9.76 7.05
C GLU A 197 -20.75 -11.27 6.90
N VAL A 198 -21.12 -11.72 5.70
CA VAL A 198 -21.39 -13.14 5.40
C VAL A 198 -20.30 -13.69 4.49
N PRO A 199 -19.51 -14.69 4.93
CA PRO A 199 -18.49 -15.31 4.08
C PRO A 199 -19.13 -16.08 2.91
N GLN A 200 -18.78 -15.71 1.68
CA GLN A 200 -19.31 -16.36 0.48
C GLN A 200 -18.98 -17.85 0.40
N GLY A 201 -17.80 -18.26 0.87
CA GLY A 201 -17.36 -19.66 0.90
C GLY A 201 -18.24 -20.55 1.76
N LEU A 202 -18.93 -20.01 2.77
CA LEU A 202 -19.89 -20.77 3.59
C LEU A 202 -21.21 -21.02 2.87
N LEU A 203 -21.56 -20.17 1.90
CA LEU A 203 -22.77 -20.28 1.09
C LEU A 203 -22.57 -21.13 -0.17
N ALA A 204 -21.33 -21.42 -0.54
CA ALA A 204 -20.99 -22.19 -1.73
C ALA A 204 -21.12 -23.71 -1.50
N ASP A 205 -21.56 -24.45 -2.51
CA ASP A 205 -21.65 -25.91 -2.44
C ASP A 205 -20.29 -26.58 -2.20
N SER A 206 -19.26 -26.03 -2.86
CA SER A 206 -17.85 -26.44 -2.80
C SER A 206 -16.91 -25.24 -2.76
N LEU A 207 -15.77 -25.39 -2.09
CA LEU A 207 -14.69 -24.40 -2.07
C LEU A 207 -13.87 -24.41 -3.38
N THR A 208 -13.17 -23.31 -3.66
CA THR A 208 -12.71 -22.96 -5.01
C THR A 208 -11.27 -23.36 -5.38
N GLY A 209 -10.50 -23.96 -4.47
CA GLY A 209 -9.15 -24.46 -4.74
C GLY A 209 -8.01 -23.48 -4.39
N GLU A 210 -6.86 -23.64 -5.04
CA GLU A 210 -5.65 -22.85 -4.78
C GLU A 210 -5.83 -21.39 -5.21
N TYR A 211 -5.39 -20.44 -4.37
CA TYR A 211 -5.20 -19.03 -4.73
C TYR A 211 -4.14 -18.40 -3.82
N SER A 212 -3.14 -17.76 -4.39
CA SER A 212 -2.05 -17.10 -3.66
C SER A 212 -2.28 -15.60 -3.67
N GLY A 213 -3.30 -15.13 -2.94
CA GLY A 213 -3.58 -13.71 -2.74
C GLY A 213 -2.87 -13.15 -1.51
N GLU A 214 -3.43 -12.10 -0.92
CA GLU A 214 -2.80 -11.38 0.20
C GLU A 214 -3.49 -11.64 1.55
N LEU A 215 -4.29 -12.70 1.67
CA LEU A 215 -4.82 -13.09 2.97
C LEU A 215 -4.86 -14.62 3.10
N SER A 216 -3.85 -15.18 3.76
CA SER A 216 -3.69 -16.62 3.99
C SER A 216 -4.76 -17.18 4.94
N ILE A 217 -5.90 -17.58 4.36
CA ILE A 217 -7.06 -18.16 5.07
C ILE A 217 -7.37 -19.51 4.44
N LEU A 218 -7.18 -20.57 5.22
CA LEU A 218 -7.40 -21.94 4.80
C LEU A 218 -8.81 -22.37 5.22
N ALA A 219 -9.59 -22.88 4.27
CA ALA A 219 -10.86 -23.52 4.55
C ALA A 219 -10.84 -24.94 3.96
N LEU A 220 -11.18 -25.94 4.79
CA LEU A 220 -11.26 -27.34 4.39
C LEU A 220 -12.68 -27.87 4.64
N GLN A 221 -13.33 -28.35 3.59
CA GLN A 221 -14.71 -28.85 3.63
C GLN A 221 -14.71 -30.38 3.73
N GLU A 222 -15.30 -30.92 4.80
CA GLU A 222 -15.57 -32.36 4.92
C GLU A 222 -16.51 -32.83 3.81
N THR A 223 -16.35 -34.09 3.39
CA THR A 223 -17.30 -34.72 2.47
C THR A 223 -18.72 -34.68 3.05
N PRO A 224 -19.71 -34.09 2.35
CA PRO A 224 -21.09 -34.05 2.83
C PRO A 224 -21.67 -35.42 3.13
N PHE A 225 -22.48 -35.50 4.19
CA PHE A 225 -23.12 -36.74 4.62
C PHE A 225 -24.56 -36.49 5.11
N THR A 226 -25.36 -37.56 5.11
CA THR A 226 -26.72 -37.52 5.66
C THR A 226 -26.71 -38.05 7.09
N LEU A 227 -27.04 -37.19 8.06
CA LEU A 227 -27.21 -37.58 9.46
C LEU A 227 -28.67 -37.97 9.71
N LEU A 228 -28.90 -39.29 9.83
CA LEU A 228 -30.23 -39.85 10.08
C LEU A 228 -30.78 -39.45 11.47
N ALA A 229 -32.10 -39.56 11.63
CA ALA A 229 -32.78 -39.30 12.89
C ALA A 229 -32.17 -40.11 14.05
N ASN A 230 -31.93 -39.45 15.19
CA ASN A 230 -31.36 -40.04 16.41
C ASN A 230 -30.00 -40.73 16.22
N GLN A 231 -29.27 -40.45 15.14
CA GLN A 231 -27.91 -40.94 14.90
C GLN A 231 -26.87 -39.88 15.28
N SER A 232 -25.65 -40.36 15.51
CA SER A 232 -24.48 -39.51 15.74
C SER A 232 -23.44 -39.70 14.64
N HIS A 233 -22.68 -38.65 14.36
CA HIS A 233 -21.52 -38.64 13.47
C HIS A 233 -20.37 -37.91 14.15
N ILE A 234 -19.13 -38.23 13.77
CA ILE A 234 -17.94 -37.55 14.28
C ILE A 234 -17.16 -37.01 13.09
N SER A 235 -16.99 -35.70 13.05
CA SER A 235 -16.16 -35.00 12.08
C SER A 235 -14.82 -34.66 12.72
N GLU A 236 -13.71 -35.06 12.11
CA GLU A 236 -12.37 -34.84 12.66
C GLU A 236 -11.44 -34.16 11.64
N PHE A 237 -10.78 -33.09 12.08
CA PHE A 237 -9.76 -32.35 11.33
C PHE A 237 -8.44 -32.37 12.10
N VAL A 238 -7.35 -32.67 11.40
CA VAL A 238 -6.01 -32.78 11.99
C VAL A 238 -5.08 -31.79 11.30
N ALA A 239 -4.22 -31.16 12.09
CA ALA A 239 -3.17 -30.29 11.60
C ALA A 239 -1.82 -30.64 12.24
N THR A 240 -0.74 -30.45 11.48
CA THR A 240 0.63 -30.70 11.94
C THR A 240 1.57 -29.59 11.48
N TYR A 241 2.39 -29.09 12.39
CA TYR A 241 3.38 -28.06 12.14
C TYR A 241 4.80 -28.65 12.17
N MET A 242 5.65 -28.18 11.26
CA MET A 242 7.07 -28.50 11.23
C MET A 242 7.90 -27.20 11.18
N PRO A 243 8.88 -27.02 12.09
CA PRO A 243 9.70 -25.80 12.13
C PRO A 243 10.52 -25.55 10.87
N ASP A 244 10.93 -26.63 10.18
CA ASP A 244 11.72 -26.55 8.94
C ASP A 244 11.29 -27.58 7.91
N HIS A 245 10.88 -27.11 6.73
CA HIS A 245 10.64 -27.89 5.52
C HIS A 245 11.49 -27.34 4.36
N PRO A 246 12.76 -27.75 4.20
CA PRO A 246 13.69 -27.12 3.27
C PRO A 246 13.34 -27.35 1.79
N HIS A 247 12.54 -28.38 1.48
CA HIS A 247 12.11 -28.68 0.12
C HIS A 247 10.74 -28.06 -0.22
N PRO A 248 10.46 -27.78 -1.50
CA PRO A 248 9.11 -27.45 -1.96
C PRO A 248 8.05 -28.47 -1.51
N THR A 249 6.85 -27.98 -1.25
CA THR A 249 5.69 -28.84 -0.95
C THR A 249 5.38 -29.75 -2.15
N SER A 250 5.18 -31.04 -1.91
CA SER A 250 4.97 -32.04 -2.97
C SER A 250 4.03 -33.18 -2.54
N PRO A 251 3.55 -34.01 -3.48
CA PRO A 251 2.76 -35.20 -3.15
C PRO A 251 3.46 -36.19 -2.21
N GLU A 252 4.80 -36.13 -2.08
CA GLU A 252 5.54 -36.97 -1.14
C GLU A 252 5.15 -36.69 0.32
N ASP A 253 4.73 -35.45 0.63
CA ASP A 253 4.34 -35.03 1.97
C ASP A 253 3.08 -35.75 2.47
N LEU A 254 2.24 -36.24 1.54
CA LEU A 254 1.03 -37.02 1.87
C LEU A 254 1.35 -38.34 2.59
N LYS A 255 2.57 -38.88 2.45
CA LYS A 255 2.98 -40.11 3.15
C LYS A 255 2.99 -39.98 4.67
N ARG A 256 2.92 -38.75 5.20
CA ARG A 256 2.83 -38.45 6.64
C ARG A 256 1.43 -38.70 7.20
N LEU A 257 0.38 -38.64 6.38
CA LEU A 257 -1.02 -38.70 6.83
C LEU A 257 -1.35 -39.97 7.62
N PRO A 258 -0.99 -41.20 7.21
CA PRO A 258 -1.37 -42.39 7.96
C PRO A 258 -0.78 -42.47 9.37
N ALA A 259 0.40 -41.88 9.60
CA ALA A 259 0.98 -41.79 10.93
C ALA A 259 0.26 -40.72 11.76
N LEU A 260 0.09 -39.52 11.19
CA LEU A 260 -0.60 -38.40 11.82
C LEU A 260 -2.03 -38.75 12.27
N MET A 261 -2.79 -39.46 11.43
CA MET A 261 -4.18 -39.84 11.76
C MET A 261 -4.28 -40.87 12.90
N ARG A 262 -3.21 -41.62 13.19
CA ARG A 262 -3.15 -42.61 14.29
C ARG A 262 -2.68 -42.04 15.62
N GLU A 263 -2.09 -40.84 15.59
CA GLU A 263 -1.55 -40.13 16.76
C GLU A 263 -2.66 -39.73 17.74
N PHE A 264 -3.84 -39.41 17.21
CA PHE A 264 -5.01 -39.02 17.99
C PHE A 264 -5.92 -40.23 18.23
N ASN A 265 -5.78 -40.83 19.41
CA ASN A 265 -6.73 -41.82 19.91
C ASN A 265 -7.78 -41.15 20.79
N ARG A 266 -9.04 -41.58 20.65
CA ARG A 266 -10.16 -41.02 21.42
C ARG A 266 -10.04 -41.45 22.89
N GLU A 267 -9.95 -40.48 23.79
CA GLU A 267 -10.29 -40.66 25.18
C GLU A 267 -11.78 -40.29 25.38
N ASP A 268 -12.57 -41.20 25.96
CA ASP A 268 -13.97 -40.91 26.30
C ASP A 268 -14.02 -40.01 27.54
N PHE A 269 -14.14 -38.70 27.31
CA PHE A 269 -14.32 -37.72 28.38
C PHE A 269 -15.68 -37.03 28.27
N THR A 270 -16.47 -37.08 29.34
CA THR A 270 -17.76 -36.38 29.41
C THR A 270 -17.58 -35.03 30.10
N PRO A 271 -17.91 -33.89 29.47
CA PRO A 271 -17.77 -32.58 30.09
C PRO A 271 -18.64 -32.49 31.34
N ILE A 272 -18.08 -31.97 32.44
CA ILE A 272 -18.79 -31.80 33.71
C ILE A 272 -19.56 -30.48 33.65
N SER A 273 -20.90 -30.56 33.72
CA SER A 273 -21.81 -29.42 33.48
C SER A 273 -21.58 -28.18 34.36
N HIS A 274 -20.97 -28.32 35.54
CA HIS A 274 -20.70 -27.21 36.46
C HIS A 274 -19.56 -26.26 36.03
N TYR A 275 -18.74 -26.65 35.04
CA TYR A 275 -17.58 -25.86 34.61
C TYR A 275 -17.75 -25.21 33.23
N LEU A 276 -18.95 -25.30 32.65
CA LEU A 276 -19.28 -24.70 31.38
C LEU A 276 -19.54 -23.19 31.53
N CYS A 277 -18.80 -22.37 30.80
CA CYS A 277 -18.93 -20.92 30.77
C CYS A 277 -19.57 -20.48 29.45
N ALA A 278 -20.50 -19.51 29.52
CA ALA A 278 -21.03 -18.89 28.30
C ALA A 278 -19.96 -18.00 27.65
N SER A 279 -19.99 -17.93 26.32
CA SER A 279 -19.20 -16.94 25.58
C SER A 279 -19.57 -15.52 26.01
N GLU A 280 -18.55 -14.72 26.28
CA GLU A 280 -18.71 -13.29 26.48
C GLU A 280 -19.01 -12.58 25.15
N SER A 281 -20.01 -11.69 25.15
CA SER A 281 -20.42 -10.92 23.98
C SER A 281 -20.28 -9.42 24.23
N ASN A 282 -20.13 -8.66 23.15
CA ASN A 282 -20.01 -7.21 23.18
C ASN A 282 -20.79 -6.59 22.01
N LEU A 283 -20.88 -5.25 21.98
CA LEU A 283 -21.62 -4.53 20.96
C LEU A 283 -21.09 -4.75 19.54
N PHE A 284 -19.78 -4.99 19.33
CA PHE A 284 -19.24 -5.28 18.01
C PHE A 284 -19.67 -6.65 17.50
N SER A 285 -19.77 -7.66 18.37
CA SER A 285 -20.23 -8.99 17.99
C SER A 285 -21.75 -9.13 17.90
N THR A 286 -22.52 -8.32 18.64
CA THR A 286 -23.99 -8.44 18.74
C THR A 286 -24.77 -7.45 17.89
N SER A 287 -24.20 -6.28 17.57
CA SER A 287 -24.91 -5.27 16.78
C SER A 287 -24.85 -5.60 15.29
N PRO A 288 -25.98 -5.70 14.59
CA PRO A 288 -25.99 -5.88 13.14
C PRO A 288 -25.51 -4.60 12.43
N LEU A 289 -25.06 -4.77 11.18
CA LEU A 289 -24.82 -3.64 10.29
C LEU A 289 -26.13 -2.89 9.99
N PHE A 290 -26.02 -1.56 9.89
CA PHE A 290 -27.08 -0.72 9.37
C PHE A 290 -27.20 -0.90 7.85
N ARG A 291 -28.04 -1.84 7.41
CA ARG A 291 -28.25 -2.12 5.98
C ARG A 291 -28.88 -0.91 5.28
N ILE A 292 -28.30 -0.50 4.16
CA ILE A 292 -28.70 0.72 3.43
C ILE A 292 -29.40 0.41 2.11
N ASP A 293 -30.14 1.40 1.63
CA ASP A 293 -30.76 1.48 0.30
C ASP A 293 -29.89 2.31 -0.64
N ASP A 294 -29.96 2.04 -1.95
CA ASP A 294 -29.30 2.89 -2.93
C ASP A 294 -29.99 4.26 -3.04
N LEU A 295 -29.20 5.27 -3.41
CA LEU A 295 -29.71 6.60 -3.74
C LEU A 295 -30.36 6.57 -5.14
N SER A 296 -31.49 7.23 -5.27
CA SER A 296 -32.12 7.50 -6.57
C SER A 296 -31.33 8.56 -7.34
N CYS A 297 -31.55 8.67 -8.66
CA CYS A 297 -30.91 9.71 -9.48
C CYS A 297 -31.18 11.13 -8.94
N GLN A 298 -32.42 11.41 -8.50
CA GLN A 298 -32.78 12.72 -7.93
C GLN A 298 -32.03 13.02 -6.63
N GLU A 299 -31.80 12.01 -5.79
CA GLU A 299 -31.01 12.16 -4.56
C GLU A 299 -29.53 12.34 -4.89
N LEU A 300 -29.00 11.63 -5.89
CA LEU A 300 -27.63 11.84 -6.36
C LEU A 300 -27.43 13.27 -6.88
N ASP A 301 -28.38 13.79 -7.67
CA ASP A 301 -28.35 15.16 -8.17
C ASP A 301 -28.45 16.18 -7.02
N LEU A 302 -29.28 15.90 -6.02
CA LEU A 302 -29.42 16.74 -4.83
C LEU A 302 -28.14 16.80 -3.99
N PHE A 303 -27.46 15.67 -3.80
CA PHE A 303 -26.27 15.61 -2.95
C PHE A 303 -24.98 16.03 -3.65
N PHE A 304 -24.85 15.76 -4.96
CA PHE A 304 -23.58 15.86 -5.68
C PHE A 304 -23.66 16.70 -6.96
N GLY A 305 -24.85 17.17 -7.36
CA GLY A 305 -25.08 17.92 -8.58
C GLY A 305 -25.37 17.03 -9.80
N GLU A 306 -25.88 17.68 -10.86
CA GLU A 306 -26.27 16.98 -12.10
C GLU A 306 -25.05 16.50 -12.92
N GLU A 307 -23.95 17.28 -12.91
CA GLU A 307 -22.75 16.97 -13.67
C GLU A 307 -21.95 15.82 -13.04
N LYS A 308 -21.93 14.67 -13.71
CA LYS A 308 -21.18 13.47 -13.32
C LYS A 308 -20.07 13.21 -14.32
N ARG A 309 -18.88 13.72 -14.03
CA ARG A 309 -17.71 13.56 -14.90
C ARG A 309 -17.10 12.18 -14.73
N HIS A 310 -16.63 11.58 -15.83
CA HIS A 310 -16.02 10.24 -15.86
C HIS A 310 -16.84 9.20 -15.09
N ALA A 311 -18.16 9.19 -15.32
CA ALA A 311 -19.07 8.26 -14.68
C ALA A 311 -18.73 6.81 -15.07
N GLU A 312 -18.35 6.01 -14.07
CA GLU A 312 -18.02 4.60 -14.24
C GLU A 312 -19.27 3.75 -14.06
N GLN A 313 -19.53 2.83 -14.99
CA GLN A 313 -20.69 1.96 -14.98
C GLN A 313 -20.31 0.49 -15.21
N LYS A 314 -21.11 -0.42 -14.66
CA LYS A 314 -21.08 -1.85 -14.97
C LYS A 314 -22.51 -2.35 -15.08
N ASP A 315 -22.84 -3.00 -16.20
CA ASP A 315 -24.19 -3.52 -16.46
C ASP A 315 -25.29 -2.45 -16.26
N GLU A 316 -25.06 -1.24 -16.79
CA GLU A 316 -25.90 -0.03 -16.65
C GLU A 316 -26.02 0.55 -15.22
N GLN A 317 -25.43 -0.12 -14.21
CA GLN A 317 -25.37 0.38 -12.85
C GLN A 317 -24.23 1.39 -12.69
N LEU A 318 -24.55 2.61 -12.23
CA LEU A 318 -23.57 3.62 -11.86
C LEU A 318 -22.77 3.16 -10.64
N LEU A 319 -21.44 3.24 -10.74
CA LEU A 319 -20.50 2.80 -9.71
C LEU A 319 -19.82 3.98 -9.03
N SER A 320 -19.33 4.93 -9.81
CA SER A 320 -18.65 6.12 -9.29
C SER A 320 -18.59 7.24 -10.32
N PHE A 321 -18.27 8.46 -9.88
CA PHE A 321 -18.09 9.62 -10.74
C PHE A 321 -17.27 10.69 -10.02
N PHE A 322 -16.84 11.71 -10.77
CA PHE A 322 -16.29 12.95 -10.23
C PHE A 322 -17.37 14.04 -10.26
N SER A 323 -17.40 14.88 -9.22
CA SER A 323 -18.39 15.95 -9.05
C SER A 323 -17.74 17.20 -8.47
N GLN A 324 -18.47 18.32 -8.50
CA GLN A 324 -17.99 19.63 -8.05
C GLN A 324 -16.66 19.99 -8.71
N GLU A 325 -15.63 20.38 -7.96
CA GLU A 325 -14.30 20.69 -8.50
C GLU A 325 -13.48 19.42 -8.77
N ASN A 326 -13.23 18.59 -7.74
CA ASN A 326 -12.40 17.39 -7.83
C ASN A 326 -12.87 16.22 -6.94
N ASN A 327 -14.07 16.32 -6.35
CA ASN A 327 -14.56 15.31 -5.42
C ASN A 327 -14.87 14.00 -6.16
N HIS A 328 -14.46 12.87 -5.59
CA HIS A 328 -14.78 11.55 -6.11
C HIS A 328 -15.89 10.91 -5.28
N VAL A 329 -16.99 10.54 -5.94
CA VAL A 329 -18.14 9.87 -5.32
C VAL A 329 -18.16 8.41 -5.72
N VAL A 330 -18.20 7.54 -4.71
CA VAL A 330 -18.25 6.08 -4.83
C VAL A 330 -19.59 5.59 -4.29
N LEU A 331 -20.31 4.80 -5.07
CA LEU A 331 -21.59 4.22 -4.66
C LEU A 331 -21.40 2.82 -4.07
N ARG A 332 -22.33 2.39 -3.23
CA ARG A 332 -22.31 1.07 -2.57
C ARG A 332 -21.93 -0.05 -3.53
N ALA A 333 -22.55 -0.08 -4.71
CA ALA A 333 -22.36 -1.12 -5.71
C ALA A 333 -20.90 -1.31 -6.11
N LYS A 334 -20.10 -0.23 -6.15
CA LYS A 334 -18.67 -0.31 -6.46
C LYS A 334 -17.89 -0.95 -5.33
N GLU A 335 -18.16 -0.58 -4.07
CA GLU A 335 -17.48 -1.13 -2.90
C GLU A 335 -17.71 -2.64 -2.75
N ALA A 336 -18.89 -3.13 -3.11
CA ALA A 336 -19.26 -4.54 -3.06
C ALA A 336 -18.50 -5.43 -4.07
N ILE A 337 -17.90 -4.85 -5.13
CA ILE A 337 -17.23 -5.59 -6.21
C ILE A 337 -15.71 -5.36 -6.28
N VAL A 338 -15.18 -4.33 -5.61
CA VAL A 338 -13.73 -4.13 -5.52
C VAL A 338 -13.12 -5.04 -4.45
N GLU A 339 -11.89 -5.46 -4.70
CA GLU A 339 -11.12 -6.29 -3.77
C GLU A 339 -10.53 -5.45 -2.64
N ARG A 340 -9.91 -4.33 -3.01
CA ARG A 340 -9.33 -3.36 -2.06
C ARG A 340 -10.38 -2.29 -1.71
N PRO A 341 -10.66 -2.03 -0.43
CA PRO A 341 -11.74 -1.15 0.00
C PRO A 341 -11.43 0.32 -0.31
N HIS A 342 -12.42 1.12 -0.72
CA HIS A 342 -12.19 2.55 -0.96
C HIS A 342 -11.81 3.27 0.34
N ALA A 343 -10.75 4.06 0.28
CA ALA A 343 -10.19 4.73 1.46
C ALA A 343 -9.45 6.02 1.09
N HIS A 344 -9.20 6.87 2.09
CA HIS A 344 -8.51 8.14 1.92
C HIS A 344 -7.61 8.46 3.11
N ILE A 345 -6.45 9.06 2.83
CA ILE A 345 -5.51 9.58 3.83
C ILE A 345 -5.57 11.11 3.76
N MET A 346 -5.85 11.75 4.89
CA MET A 346 -6.00 13.20 4.98
C MET A 346 -4.97 13.78 5.93
N GLN A 347 -4.33 14.87 5.51
CA GLN A 347 -3.32 15.59 6.30
C GLN A 347 -3.84 16.93 6.78
N THR A 348 -3.51 17.29 8.03
CA THR A 348 -3.69 18.65 8.57
C THR A 348 -2.46 19.49 8.27
N HIS A 349 -2.62 20.82 8.18
CA HIS A 349 -1.51 21.78 8.22
C HIS A 349 -0.25 21.45 7.39
N ALA A 350 -0.40 20.75 6.26
CA ALA A 350 0.74 20.30 5.46
C ALA A 350 1.35 21.47 4.67
N GLY A 351 2.67 21.48 4.53
CA GLY A 351 3.42 22.43 3.70
C GLY A 351 4.15 21.73 2.56
N TYR A 352 5.35 22.21 2.20
CA TYR A 352 6.25 21.55 1.24
C TYR A 352 7.38 20.75 1.90
N VAL A 353 7.57 20.91 3.21
CA VAL A 353 8.73 20.41 3.95
C VAL A 353 8.27 19.61 5.15
N PRO A 354 9.08 18.66 5.64
CA PRO A 354 8.82 17.96 6.89
C PRO A 354 8.51 18.90 8.04
N ASP A 355 7.45 18.56 8.75
CA ASP A 355 7.00 19.21 9.96
C ASP A 355 6.29 18.18 10.84
N GLU A 356 6.83 17.94 12.03
CA GLU A 356 6.26 17.00 12.99
C GLU A 356 4.93 17.50 13.59
N ASN A 357 4.53 18.76 13.36
CA ASN A 357 3.21 19.25 13.75
C ASN A 357 2.07 18.68 12.89
N ILE A 358 2.37 18.16 11.70
CA ILE A 358 1.37 17.61 10.78
C ILE A 358 0.67 16.43 11.44
N MET A 359 -0.66 16.44 11.43
CA MET A 359 -1.47 15.27 11.75
C MET A 359 -1.98 14.58 10.50
N THR A 360 -2.24 13.29 10.65
CA THR A 360 -2.94 12.50 9.62
C THR A 360 -4.11 11.75 10.18
N THR A 361 -5.02 11.34 9.29
CA THR A 361 -6.00 10.30 9.58
C THR A 361 -6.34 9.52 8.31
N THR A 362 -6.72 8.26 8.47
CA THR A 362 -7.14 7.37 7.39
C THR A 362 -8.61 6.99 7.57
N SER A 363 -9.40 7.19 6.52
CA SER A 363 -10.84 6.90 6.47
C SER A 363 -11.15 5.83 5.45
N TYR A 364 -12.15 5.00 5.70
CA TYR A 364 -12.60 3.96 4.77
C TYR A 364 -14.10 3.98 4.55
N MET A 365 -14.53 3.63 3.34
CA MET A 365 -15.93 3.59 2.94
C MET A 365 -16.78 2.69 3.85
N TYR A 366 -16.27 1.55 4.28
CA TYR A 366 -17.01 0.57 5.11
C TYR A 366 -17.19 0.96 6.60
N GLY A 367 -17.35 2.25 6.89
CA GLY A 367 -17.64 2.75 8.24
C GLY A 367 -16.43 2.76 9.18
N VAL A 368 -15.26 3.16 8.68
CA VAL A 368 -14.13 3.63 9.51
C VAL A 368 -14.01 5.13 9.28
N PHE A 369 -14.46 5.93 10.25
CA PHE A 369 -14.56 7.39 10.08
C PHE A 369 -13.25 8.12 10.33
N ASN A 370 -12.43 7.57 11.22
CA ASN A 370 -11.05 7.99 11.47
C ASN A 370 -10.27 6.77 11.96
N SER A 371 -9.14 6.46 11.37
CA SER A 371 -8.17 5.48 11.87
C SER A 371 -6.78 6.06 11.75
N HIS A 372 -5.80 5.44 12.40
CA HIS A 372 -4.40 5.84 12.25
C HIS A 372 -4.19 7.36 12.47
N ILE A 373 -4.88 7.96 13.45
CA ILE A 373 -4.65 9.37 13.77
C ILE A 373 -3.26 9.50 14.34
N THR A 374 -2.40 10.30 13.72
CA THR A 374 -1.02 10.53 14.19
C THR A 374 -0.70 12.02 14.23
N GLN A 375 0.37 12.38 14.93
CA GLN A 375 1.07 13.66 14.77
C GLN A 375 2.58 13.43 14.59
N GLY A 376 3.14 13.92 13.48
CA GLY A 376 4.51 13.61 13.09
C GLY A 376 4.65 12.13 12.74
N ASN A 377 5.50 11.40 13.47
CA ASN A 377 5.82 10.00 13.18
C ASN A 377 4.57 9.11 13.07
N THR A 378 4.36 8.48 11.92
CA THR A 378 3.15 7.69 11.65
C THR A 378 3.13 6.33 12.36
N ASN A 379 4.25 5.88 12.92
CA ASN A 379 4.34 4.58 13.61
C ASN A 379 4.29 4.76 15.14
N PHE A 380 5.03 5.74 15.66
CA PHE A 380 5.26 5.91 17.10
C PHE A 380 4.37 6.97 17.76
N ASN A 381 3.81 7.95 17.01
CA ASN A 381 2.99 9.02 17.58
C ASN A 381 1.52 8.89 17.18
N ARG A 382 0.98 7.68 17.32
CA ARG A 382 -0.35 7.32 16.84
C ARG A 382 -1.36 7.27 17.99
N LEU A 383 -2.42 8.05 17.90
CA LEU A 383 -3.56 8.03 18.82
C LEU A 383 -4.52 6.87 18.54
N LEU A 384 -5.11 6.84 17.33
CA LEU A 384 -6.13 5.83 16.98
C LEU A 384 -5.49 4.61 16.30
N SER A 385 -6.00 3.43 16.60
CA SER A 385 -5.51 2.18 16.03
C SER A 385 -5.59 2.16 14.50
N VAL A 386 -4.68 1.40 13.88
CA VAL A 386 -4.68 1.14 12.42
C VAL A 386 -5.80 0.17 12.08
N ASN A 387 -6.41 0.35 10.91
CA ASN A 387 -7.30 -0.64 10.30
C ASN A 387 -6.59 -1.26 9.09
N SER A 388 -6.17 -2.52 9.21
CA SER A 388 -5.32 -3.20 8.22
C SER A 388 -6.08 -4.11 7.26
N SER A 389 -7.37 -4.40 7.47
CA SER A 389 -8.07 -5.48 6.74
C SER A 389 -8.86 -5.02 5.52
N GLN A 390 -8.65 -5.69 4.38
CA GLN A 390 -9.45 -5.48 3.16
C GLN A 390 -10.91 -5.91 3.33
N PHE A 391 -11.22 -6.74 4.32
CA PHE A 391 -12.56 -7.23 4.62
C PHE A 391 -13.17 -6.62 5.89
N ASN A 392 -12.49 -5.63 6.52
CA ASN A 392 -12.91 -5.04 7.79
C ASN A 392 -13.08 -6.08 8.92
N LEU A 393 -12.18 -7.09 8.99
CA LEU A 393 -12.27 -8.17 9.99
C LEU A 393 -12.14 -7.67 11.43
N GLU A 394 -11.34 -6.63 11.66
CA GLU A 394 -11.13 -6.00 12.96
C GLU A 394 -12.08 -4.81 13.15
N THR A 395 -13.34 -5.15 13.37
CA THR A 395 -14.45 -4.17 13.33
C THR A 395 -14.39 -3.08 14.39
N GLN A 396 -13.53 -3.24 15.41
CA GLN A 396 -13.37 -2.29 16.50
C GLN A 396 -12.35 -1.19 16.23
N THR A 397 -11.48 -1.36 15.23
CA THR A 397 -10.35 -0.45 14.97
C THR A 397 -10.79 0.96 14.59
N GLY A 398 -9.99 1.96 14.98
CA GLY A 398 -10.22 3.37 14.70
C GLY A 398 -11.47 3.93 15.39
N GLN A 399 -12.17 4.82 14.69
CA GLN A 399 -13.40 5.45 15.11
C GLN A 399 -14.59 4.83 14.39
N ARG A 400 -15.55 4.32 15.17
CA ARG A 400 -16.80 3.71 14.70
C ARG A 400 -18.00 4.42 15.31
N ILE A 401 -19.14 4.32 14.62
CA ILE A 401 -20.41 4.91 15.07
C ILE A 401 -21.48 3.83 15.05
N PHE A 402 -22.21 3.74 16.14
CA PHE A 402 -23.45 2.99 16.24
C PHE A 402 -24.61 3.96 16.38
N VAL A 403 -25.73 3.62 15.76
CA VAL A 403 -27.00 4.36 15.84
C VAL A 403 -28.06 3.48 16.47
N GLU A 404 -28.79 4.02 17.45
CA GLU A 404 -29.94 3.35 18.04
C GLU A 404 -31.21 3.76 17.31
N ILE A 405 -31.94 2.78 16.76
CA ILE A 405 -33.22 2.99 16.08
C ILE A 405 -34.19 1.95 16.61
N GLU A 406 -35.36 2.39 17.08
CA GLU A 406 -36.43 1.53 17.61
C GLU A 406 -35.94 0.55 18.72
N GLY A 407 -34.96 0.98 19.53
CA GLY A 407 -34.39 0.18 20.62
C GLY A 407 -33.32 -0.82 20.20
N GLN A 408 -32.95 -0.87 18.92
CA GLN A 408 -31.87 -1.71 18.40
C GLN A 408 -30.65 -0.85 18.04
N MET A 409 -29.47 -1.28 18.50
CA MET A 409 -28.19 -0.70 18.09
C MET A 409 -27.76 -1.27 16.74
N TYR A 410 -27.40 -0.39 15.81
CA TYR A 410 -26.84 -0.74 14.51
C TYR A 410 -25.46 -0.11 14.33
N ARG A 411 -24.49 -0.89 13.84
CA ARG A 411 -23.18 -0.34 13.46
C ARG A 411 -23.25 0.24 12.05
N LEU A 412 -22.74 1.45 11.84
CA LEU A 412 -22.62 2.01 10.49
C LEU A 412 -21.50 1.28 9.73
N GLY A 413 -21.80 0.80 8.51
CA GLY A 413 -20.88 0.08 7.63
C GLY A 413 -20.71 0.78 6.29
N VAL A 414 -20.85 0.04 5.19
CA VAL A 414 -20.85 0.60 3.82
C VAL A 414 -22.07 1.54 3.62
N PRO A 415 -21.87 2.81 3.20
CA PRO A 415 -22.95 3.77 2.97
C PRO A 415 -23.58 3.61 1.58
N SER A 416 -24.67 4.33 1.34
CA SER A 416 -25.28 4.46 0.00
C SER A 416 -24.34 5.18 -0.97
N ALA A 417 -23.64 6.21 -0.47
CA ALA A 417 -22.60 6.93 -1.20
C ALA A 417 -21.46 7.38 -0.26
N TYR A 418 -20.24 7.37 -0.78
CA TYR A 418 -19.02 7.82 -0.14
C TYR A 418 -18.33 8.86 -1.02
N GLU A 419 -18.26 10.10 -0.55
CA GLU A 419 -17.63 11.22 -1.23
C GLU A 419 -16.27 11.49 -0.58
N MET A 420 -15.23 11.60 -1.41
CA MET A 420 -13.88 11.99 -1.01
C MET A 420 -13.52 13.32 -1.68
N GLY A 421 -13.07 14.29 -0.88
CA GLY A 421 -12.36 15.48 -1.33
C GLY A 421 -10.90 15.49 -0.85
N LEU A 422 -10.13 16.52 -1.18
CA LEU A 422 -8.69 16.57 -0.87
C LEU A 422 -8.34 16.52 0.62
N ASN A 423 -9.21 17.03 1.48
CA ASN A 423 -9.01 17.06 2.94
C ASN A 423 -10.19 16.47 3.70
N ASN A 424 -11.08 15.76 3.01
CA ASN A 424 -12.36 15.41 3.59
C ASN A 424 -12.97 14.12 3.03
N CYS A 425 -13.86 13.53 3.83
CA CYS A 425 -14.67 12.36 3.49
C CYS A 425 -16.09 12.56 4.01
N ARG A 426 -17.09 12.08 3.24
CA ARG A 426 -18.51 12.15 3.59
C ARG A 426 -19.22 10.85 3.25
N TRP A 427 -19.96 10.32 4.21
CA TRP A 427 -20.75 9.10 4.08
C TRP A 427 -22.24 9.46 4.15
N ILE A 428 -23.02 9.00 3.18
CA ILE A 428 -24.49 9.15 3.16
C ILE A 428 -25.13 7.78 3.37
N TYR A 429 -25.82 7.62 4.50
CA TYR A 429 -26.54 6.40 4.85
C TYR A 429 -28.03 6.62 4.66
N LYS A 430 -28.65 5.94 3.69
CA LYS A 430 -30.10 5.95 3.47
C LYS A 430 -30.69 4.60 3.85
N ARG A 431 -31.77 4.59 4.63
CA ARG A 431 -32.60 3.41 4.88
C ARG A 431 -34.03 3.83 5.17
N ASN A 432 -34.99 3.41 4.35
CA ASN A 432 -36.39 3.81 4.47
C ASN A 432 -36.53 5.36 4.59
N ASP A 433 -37.12 5.86 5.67
CA ASP A 433 -37.28 7.29 5.95
C ASP A 433 -36.11 7.93 6.73
N HIS A 434 -35.06 7.17 7.03
CA HIS A 434 -33.85 7.67 7.68
C HIS A 434 -32.78 8.00 6.65
N CYS A 435 -32.19 9.19 6.79
CA CYS A 435 -31.00 9.57 6.06
C CYS A 435 -30.00 10.24 7.01
N PHE A 436 -28.81 9.66 7.13
CA PHE A 436 -27.74 10.17 7.97
C PHE A 436 -26.55 10.59 7.12
N GLN A 437 -25.84 11.60 7.61
CA GLN A 437 -24.56 12.04 7.10
C GLN A 437 -23.52 11.87 8.19
N VAL A 438 -22.36 11.34 7.82
CA VAL A 438 -21.14 11.47 8.61
C VAL A 438 -20.12 12.21 7.76
N ARG A 439 -19.35 13.11 8.35
CA ARG A 439 -18.19 13.68 7.67
C ARG A 439 -16.97 13.66 8.55
N THR A 440 -15.82 13.53 7.90
CA THR A 440 -14.50 13.70 8.50
C THR A 440 -13.73 14.70 7.65
N TRP A 441 -13.06 15.67 8.26
CA TRP A 441 -12.19 16.60 7.53
C TRP A 441 -11.01 17.08 8.37
N THR A 442 -9.97 17.51 7.68
CA THR A 442 -8.77 18.08 8.30
C THR A 442 -8.70 19.59 8.12
N SER A 443 -8.29 20.27 9.19
CA SER A 443 -7.98 21.70 9.13
C SER A 443 -6.66 21.95 8.40
N LYS A 444 -6.60 23.02 7.62
CA LYS A 444 -5.36 23.48 6.98
C LYS A 444 -4.58 24.49 7.83
N THR A 445 -5.18 25.02 8.89
CA THR A 445 -4.58 26.07 9.73
C THR A 445 -4.12 25.59 11.09
N CYS A 446 -4.57 24.41 11.54
CA CYS A 446 -4.18 23.83 12.82
C CYS A 446 -4.07 22.30 12.71
N PRO A 447 -3.30 21.63 13.60
CA PRO A 447 -3.24 20.19 13.72
C PRO A 447 -4.54 19.66 14.33
N GLN A 448 -5.61 19.68 13.54
CA GLN A 448 -6.95 19.33 13.99
C GLN A 448 -7.69 18.49 12.94
N VAL A 449 -8.19 17.33 13.39
CA VAL A 449 -9.07 16.44 12.63
C VAL A 449 -10.47 16.55 13.20
N ASN A 450 -11.47 16.75 12.36
CA ASN A 450 -12.86 16.98 12.75
C ASN A 450 -13.74 15.83 12.26
N MET A 451 -14.77 15.51 13.03
CA MET A 451 -15.84 14.59 12.64
C MET A 451 -17.20 15.15 13.04
N ASP A 452 -18.20 15.01 12.17
CA ASP A 452 -19.60 15.27 12.52
C ASP A 452 -20.54 14.15 12.05
N PHE A 453 -21.66 14.03 12.77
CA PHE A 453 -22.81 13.21 12.42
C PHE A 453 -24.04 14.11 12.33
N LYS A 454 -24.88 13.94 11.31
CA LYS A 454 -26.11 14.69 11.11
C LYS A 454 -27.26 13.81 10.63
N VAL A 455 -28.45 14.01 11.20
CA VAL A 455 -29.71 13.45 10.68
C VAL A 455 -30.24 14.38 9.59
N LEU A 456 -30.14 13.96 8.33
CA LEU A 456 -30.67 14.70 7.18
C LEU A 456 -32.18 14.49 7.01
N LYS A 457 -32.66 13.27 7.30
CA LYS A 457 -34.09 12.91 7.30
C LYS A 457 -34.35 11.88 8.40
N GLY A 458 -35.47 12.02 9.10
CA GLY A 458 -35.89 11.13 10.18
C GLY A 458 -35.88 11.78 11.56
N ASN A 459 -36.11 10.97 12.59
CA ASN A 459 -36.13 11.41 13.99
C ASN A 459 -34.72 11.52 14.58
N ARG A 460 -34.61 12.23 15.71
CA ARG A 460 -33.39 12.22 16.55
C ARG A 460 -33.07 10.80 17.04
N VAL A 461 -31.80 10.47 17.12
CA VAL A 461 -31.29 9.13 17.46
C VAL A 461 -30.36 9.18 18.68
N ASN A 462 -30.12 8.03 19.32
CA ASN A 462 -28.98 7.90 20.22
C ASN A 462 -27.76 7.41 19.42
N LEU A 463 -26.59 7.93 19.74
CA LEU A 463 -25.32 7.54 19.12
C LEU A 463 -24.40 6.93 20.17
N LEU A 464 -23.59 5.97 19.70
CA LEU A 464 -22.40 5.52 20.41
C LEU A 464 -21.21 5.68 19.48
N VAL A 465 -20.29 6.57 19.81
CA VAL A 465 -19.05 6.79 19.06
C VAL A 465 -17.91 6.13 19.81
N THR A 466 -17.28 5.12 19.22
CA THR A 466 -16.14 4.41 19.81
C THR A 466 -14.86 4.93 19.19
N ASN A 467 -13.85 5.20 20.01
CA ASN A 467 -12.51 5.59 19.57
C ASN A 467 -11.54 4.56 20.15
N HIS A 468 -11.05 3.66 19.30
CA HIS A 468 -10.08 2.66 19.68
C HIS A 468 -8.67 3.24 19.61
N PHE A 469 -8.04 3.40 20.76
CA PHE A 469 -6.69 3.88 20.88
C PHE A 469 -5.68 2.80 20.48
N ASP A 470 -4.49 3.26 20.09
CA ASP A 470 -3.41 2.36 19.76
C ASP A 470 -2.95 1.55 20.98
N GLU A 471 -2.94 0.22 20.83
CA GLU A 471 -2.62 -0.70 21.92
C GLU A 471 -1.11 -0.70 22.25
N GLU A 472 -0.23 -0.48 21.26
CA GLU A 472 1.23 -0.46 21.47
C GLU A 472 1.65 0.72 22.35
N ILE A 473 1.04 1.89 22.16
CA ILE A 473 1.31 3.08 22.98
C ILE A 473 0.47 3.07 24.27
N SER A 474 -0.66 2.37 24.28
CA SER A 474 -1.55 2.21 25.45
C SER A 474 -1.98 3.55 26.06
N TRP A 475 -2.60 4.41 25.23
CA TRP A 475 -3.08 5.73 25.66
C TRP A 475 -4.11 5.63 26.80
N GLN A 476 -3.96 6.52 27.78
CA GLN A 476 -4.93 6.73 28.86
C GLN A 476 -5.66 8.05 28.64
N PHE A 477 -6.94 8.12 28.99
CA PHE A 477 -7.71 9.35 28.85
C PHE A 477 -8.28 9.86 30.17
N SER A 478 -8.46 11.18 30.25
CA SER A 478 -9.07 11.88 31.38
C SER A 478 -9.83 13.12 30.90
N SER A 479 -10.68 13.69 31.76
CA SER A 479 -11.35 14.96 31.48
C SER A 479 -10.37 16.14 31.57
N GLY A 480 -10.50 17.10 30.66
CA GLY A 480 -9.72 18.33 30.64
C GLY A 480 -10.25 19.42 31.58
N GLU A 481 -10.05 20.69 31.22
CA GLU A 481 -10.50 21.84 32.01
C GLU A 481 -12.05 21.97 32.03
N THR A 482 -12.72 21.37 31.03
CA THR A 482 -14.17 21.30 30.92
C THR A 482 -14.63 19.87 30.64
N GLU A 483 -15.89 19.52 30.93
CA GLU A 483 -16.46 18.21 30.59
C GLU A 483 -16.54 17.95 29.07
N ALA A 484 -16.43 19.00 28.26
CA ALA A 484 -16.38 18.92 26.80
C ALA A 484 -14.95 18.70 26.25
N GLU A 485 -13.93 18.76 27.11
CA GLU A 485 -12.53 18.55 26.77
C GLU A 485 -12.05 17.21 27.34
N ILE A 486 -11.35 16.45 26.51
CA ILE A 486 -10.79 15.14 26.87
C ILE A 486 -9.31 15.14 26.51
N ILE A 487 -8.47 14.63 27.40
CA ILE A 487 -7.03 14.57 27.20
C ILE A 487 -6.62 13.10 27.18
N ALA A 488 -5.90 12.69 26.13
CA ALA A 488 -5.24 11.40 26.03
C ALA A 488 -3.73 11.58 26.21
N THR A 489 -3.15 10.86 27.16
CA THR A 489 -1.70 10.83 27.45
C THR A 489 -1.13 9.44 27.20
N PRO A 490 0.10 9.33 26.66
CA PRO A 490 0.68 8.03 26.34
C PRO A 490 1.08 7.28 27.62
N ASN A 491 1.26 5.96 27.54
CA ASN A 491 1.85 5.21 28.63
C ASN A 491 3.26 5.77 28.96
N PRO A 492 3.62 6.01 30.24
CA PRO A 492 4.94 6.51 30.62
C PRO A 492 6.13 5.69 30.10
N ASP A 493 5.95 4.39 29.88
CA ASP A 493 6.98 3.48 29.36
C ASP A 493 7.02 3.44 27.82
N SER A 494 6.15 4.17 27.14
CA SER A 494 6.11 4.23 25.68
C SER A 494 7.29 5.02 25.10
N LEU A 495 7.65 4.69 23.85
CA LEU A 495 8.66 5.44 23.11
C LEU A 495 8.23 6.91 22.88
N THR A 496 6.93 7.16 22.74
CA THR A 496 6.34 8.50 22.66
C THR A 496 6.64 9.31 23.91
N ALA A 497 6.31 8.80 25.09
CA ALA A 497 6.53 9.49 26.37
C ALA A 497 8.01 9.71 26.66
N THR A 498 8.86 8.73 26.30
CA THR A 498 10.32 8.85 26.43
C THR A 498 10.88 9.99 25.58
N LYS A 499 10.38 10.15 24.35
CA LYS A 499 10.85 11.18 23.43
C LYS A 499 10.23 12.55 23.68
N PHE A 500 8.95 12.56 24.05
CA PHE A 500 8.12 13.75 24.24
C PHE A 500 7.38 13.64 25.58
N PRO A 501 7.99 14.10 26.69
CA PRO A 501 7.43 13.93 28.03
C PRO A 501 6.06 14.58 28.25
N ASP A 502 5.78 15.66 27.52
CA ASP A 502 4.52 16.41 27.59
C ASP A 502 3.54 16.03 26.47
N ALA A 503 3.80 14.96 25.71
CA ALA A 503 2.97 14.56 24.58
C ALA A 503 1.54 14.23 25.01
N GLN A 504 0.57 14.83 24.32
CA GLN A 504 -0.84 14.51 24.50
C GLN A 504 -1.64 14.70 23.21
N PHE A 505 -2.84 14.14 23.20
CA PHE A 505 -3.89 14.53 22.27
C PHE A 505 -5.07 15.10 23.04
N ARG A 506 -5.60 16.24 22.58
CA ARG A 506 -6.84 16.80 23.13
C ARG A 506 -7.99 16.53 22.19
N MET A 507 -9.15 16.24 22.75
CA MET A 507 -10.39 16.03 22.01
C MET A 507 -11.46 16.96 22.54
N PHE A 508 -12.21 17.56 21.63
CA PHE A 508 -13.25 18.55 21.96
C PHE A 508 -14.59 18.07 21.46
N LEU A 509 -15.58 18.08 22.35
CA LEU A 509 -16.99 17.90 22.03
C LEU A 509 -17.61 19.27 21.75
N HIS A 510 -18.11 19.45 20.53
CA HIS A 510 -18.69 20.73 20.11
C HIS A 510 -20.20 20.74 20.32
N GLY A 511 -20.76 21.91 20.63
CA GLY A 511 -22.20 22.08 20.88
C GLY A 511 -22.62 21.71 22.32
N ASN A 512 -23.74 20.98 22.46
CA ASN A 512 -24.30 20.67 23.78
C ASN A 512 -23.69 19.39 24.39
N SER A 513 -22.54 19.56 25.06
CA SER A 513 -21.82 18.48 25.75
C SER A 513 -22.60 17.84 26.90
N GLU A 514 -23.62 18.50 27.47
CA GLU A 514 -24.45 17.93 28.55
C GLU A 514 -25.24 16.68 28.10
N SER A 515 -25.43 16.52 26.79
CA SER A 515 -26.08 15.34 26.20
C SER A 515 -25.12 14.16 25.95
N CYS A 516 -23.83 14.38 26.19
CA CYS A 516 -22.76 13.41 25.96
C CYS A 516 -22.33 12.75 27.28
N ARG A 517 -22.02 11.46 27.24
CA ARG A 517 -21.36 10.74 28.33
C ARG A 517 -20.14 10.03 27.79
N ILE A 518 -18.97 10.31 28.37
CA ILE A 518 -17.71 9.63 28.08
C ILE A 518 -17.61 8.40 28.99
N SER A 519 -17.14 7.28 28.47
CA SER A 519 -16.98 6.02 29.18
C SER A 519 -15.83 5.21 28.59
N ASP A 520 -15.38 4.21 29.32
CA ASP A 520 -14.42 3.20 28.85
C ASP A 520 -15.13 2.12 28.01
N ASP A 521 -14.43 1.01 27.75
CA ASP A 521 -14.95 -0.15 27.04
C ASP A 521 -16.09 -0.88 27.76
N GLY A 522 -16.33 -0.63 29.05
CA GLY A 522 -17.34 -1.34 29.83
C GLY A 522 -18.74 -1.22 29.23
N ILE A 523 -19.09 -0.06 28.66
CA ILE A 523 -20.38 0.16 27.99
C ILE A 523 -20.59 -0.72 26.75
N LEU A 524 -19.53 -1.31 26.21
CA LEU A 524 -19.60 -2.24 25.09
C LEU A 524 -20.07 -3.63 25.52
N TYR A 525 -20.10 -3.92 26.82
CA TYR A 525 -20.48 -5.22 27.39
C TYR A 525 -21.82 -5.13 28.13
N GLN A 526 -22.54 -6.25 28.16
CA GLN A 526 -23.85 -6.31 28.81
C GLN A 526 -23.80 -6.04 30.32
N ASN A 527 -22.72 -6.48 30.99
CA ASN A 527 -22.56 -6.27 32.43
C ASN A 527 -22.01 -4.88 32.79
N GLN A 528 -21.71 -4.03 31.80
CA GLN A 528 -21.16 -2.68 31.97
C GLN A 528 -19.86 -2.61 32.77
N GLU A 529 -19.09 -3.70 32.81
CA GLU A 529 -17.79 -3.74 33.47
C GLU A 529 -16.69 -3.66 32.40
N SER A 530 -15.67 -2.82 32.66
CA SER A 530 -14.50 -2.71 31.79
C SER A 530 -13.72 -4.03 31.71
N ARG A 531 -13.07 -4.27 30.56
CA ARG A 531 -12.08 -5.34 30.36
C ARG A 531 -10.66 -4.79 30.18
N GLY A 532 -10.47 -3.50 30.41
CA GLY A 532 -9.21 -2.81 30.17
C GLY A 532 -8.90 -2.63 28.68
N GLY A 533 -9.90 -2.68 27.80
CA GLY A 533 -9.72 -2.37 26.38
C GLY A 533 -9.37 -0.89 26.17
N SER A 534 -8.52 -0.62 25.18
CA SER A 534 -8.02 0.72 24.84
C SER A 534 -9.07 1.58 24.13
N PHE A 535 -10.20 1.87 24.79
CA PHE A 535 -11.31 2.63 24.22
C PHE A 535 -11.61 3.91 24.98
N MET A 536 -11.97 4.94 24.20
CA MET A 536 -12.81 6.03 24.67
C MET A 536 -14.15 5.98 23.93
N VAL A 537 -15.23 5.80 24.67
CA VAL A 537 -16.60 5.66 24.13
C VAL A 537 -17.44 6.88 24.50
N ILE A 538 -18.14 7.45 23.54
CA ILE A 538 -18.97 8.65 23.70
C ILE A 538 -20.42 8.27 23.38
N SER A 539 -21.27 8.29 24.40
CA SER A 539 -22.73 8.13 24.25
C SER A 539 -23.39 9.48 24.07
N VAL A 540 -24.17 9.66 23.01
CA VAL A 540 -24.89 10.92 22.72
C VAL A 540 -26.39 10.64 22.69
N LYS A 541 -27.16 11.27 23.57
CA LYS A 541 -28.60 10.98 23.71
C LYS A 541 -29.47 11.92 22.87
N LYS A 542 -30.45 11.34 22.15
CA LYS A 542 -31.52 12.03 21.41
C LYS A 542 -31.01 13.23 20.60
N THR A 543 -30.05 12.98 19.73
CA THR A 543 -29.41 14.01 18.91
C THR A 543 -29.85 13.98 17.44
N SER A 544 -29.82 15.14 16.79
CA SER A 544 -29.85 15.30 15.32
C SER A 544 -28.49 15.71 14.75
N GLU A 545 -27.54 16.10 15.59
CA GLU A 545 -26.23 16.59 15.20
C GLU A 545 -25.21 16.37 16.32
N PHE A 546 -24.03 15.85 15.98
CA PHE A 546 -22.92 15.68 16.91
C PHE A 546 -21.64 16.05 16.19
N CYS A 547 -20.75 16.79 16.84
CA CYS A 547 -19.46 17.16 16.26
C CYS A 547 -18.36 17.06 17.31
N MET A 548 -17.21 16.54 16.89
CA MET A 548 -16.01 16.47 17.72
C MET A 548 -14.74 16.75 16.92
N SER A 549 -13.68 17.11 17.63
CA SER A 549 -12.35 17.29 17.05
C SER A 549 -11.28 16.56 17.84
N PHE A 550 -10.23 16.11 17.15
CA PHE A 550 -8.95 15.65 17.69
C PHE A 550 -7.89 16.70 17.40
N VAL A 551 -7.06 17.03 18.38
CA VAL A 551 -5.98 18.01 18.30
C VAL A 551 -4.70 17.38 18.80
N GLY A 552 -3.68 17.40 17.96
CA GLY A 552 -2.36 16.83 18.25
C GLY A 552 -1.48 17.83 18.99
N GLU A 553 -0.98 17.41 20.15
CA GLU A 553 -0.07 18.19 20.99
C GLU A 553 1.10 17.33 21.49
N VAL A 554 1.64 16.48 20.61
CA VAL A 554 2.82 15.66 20.85
C VAL A 554 4.06 16.54 21.04
N LEU A 555 4.21 17.57 20.21
CA LEU A 555 5.34 18.51 20.31
C LEU A 555 5.08 19.65 21.30
N SER A 556 3.92 20.29 21.18
CA SER A 556 3.56 21.46 21.97
C SER A 556 2.05 21.72 21.94
N ARG A 557 1.56 22.44 22.96
CA ARG A 557 0.15 22.83 23.06
C ARG A 557 -0.23 23.77 21.91
N THR A 558 -1.43 23.58 21.36
CA THR A 558 -1.95 24.37 20.24
C THR A 558 -3.35 24.89 20.53
N ASP A 559 -3.67 26.09 20.06
CA ASP A 559 -5.02 26.64 20.17
C ASP A 559 -5.97 25.96 19.16
N PRO A 560 -7.03 25.28 19.63
CA PRO A 560 -7.96 24.59 18.76
C PRO A 560 -8.95 25.56 18.09
N VAL A 561 -9.45 25.16 16.92
CA VAL A 561 -10.62 25.81 16.30
C VAL A 561 -11.87 25.21 16.91
N MET A 562 -12.56 25.98 17.75
CA MET A 562 -13.83 25.59 18.35
C MET A 562 -14.97 25.71 17.35
N ILE A 563 -15.66 24.61 17.07
CA ILE A 563 -16.68 24.52 16.02
C ILE A 563 -18.05 24.85 16.61
N ARG A 564 -18.70 25.89 16.08
CA ARG A 564 -20.08 26.26 16.46
C ARG A 564 -21.12 25.78 15.44
N ASP A 565 -20.72 25.73 14.18
CA ASP A 565 -21.52 25.30 13.05
C ASP A 565 -20.63 24.41 12.18
N ALA A 566 -20.93 23.12 12.14
CA ALA A 566 -20.13 22.13 11.43
C ALA A 566 -20.18 22.33 9.91
N ASP A 567 -21.33 22.75 9.35
CA ASP A 567 -21.47 22.99 7.91
C ASP A 567 -20.62 24.17 7.46
N LYS A 568 -20.66 25.27 8.24
CA LYS A 568 -19.84 26.44 7.95
C LYS A 568 -18.34 26.13 8.06
N GLN A 569 -17.92 25.44 9.11
CA GLN A 569 -16.50 25.11 9.31
C GLN A 569 -16.00 24.13 8.24
N TRP A 570 -16.81 23.13 7.88
CA TRP A 570 -16.54 22.22 6.77
C TRP A 570 -16.29 22.98 5.46
N ASP A 571 -17.19 23.87 5.08
CA ASP A 571 -17.08 24.66 3.85
C ASP A 571 -15.82 25.54 3.84
N GLU A 572 -15.50 26.16 4.97
CA GLU A 572 -14.29 26.98 5.13
C GLU A 572 -13.01 26.14 4.97
N ASP A 573 -12.92 24.99 5.62
CA ASP A 573 -11.74 24.12 5.54
C ASP A 573 -11.61 23.47 4.16
N CYS A 574 -12.71 23.08 3.52
CA CYS A 574 -12.71 22.56 2.15
C CYS A 574 -12.21 23.61 1.15
N LYS A 575 -12.69 24.87 1.25
CA LYS A 575 -12.19 25.97 0.40
C LYS A 575 -10.71 26.23 0.61
N LYS A 576 -10.26 26.30 1.86
CA LYS A 576 -8.82 26.44 2.17
C LYS A 576 -8.01 25.27 1.63
N ALA A 577 -8.54 24.05 1.63
CA ALA A 577 -7.86 22.90 1.04
C ALA A 577 -7.74 22.99 -0.49
N GLN A 578 -8.77 23.48 -1.18
CA GLN A 578 -8.69 23.74 -2.63
C GLN A 578 -7.71 24.87 -2.95
N GLU A 579 -7.76 25.98 -2.21
CA GLU A 579 -6.80 27.08 -2.35
C GLU A 579 -5.38 26.63 -2.06
N PHE A 580 -5.19 25.85 -1.00
CA PHE A 580 -3.91 25.25 -0.66
C PHE A 580 -3.41 24.38 -1.80
N TRP A 581 -4.22 23.47 -2.33
CA TRP A 581 -3.87 22.65 -3.49
C TRP A 581 -3.50 23.49 -4.72
N HIS A 582 -4.33 24.48 -5.05
CA HIS A 582 -4.09 25.37 -6.18
C HIS A 582 -2.72 26.06 -6.03
N ASN A 583 -2.39 26.55 -4.84
CA ASN A 583 -1.08 27.13 -4.55
C ASN A 583 0.06 26.09 -4.56
N LEU A 584 -0.23 24.89 -4.04
CA LEU A 584 0.71 23.78 -3.93
C LEU A 584 1.29 23.40 -5.29
N CYS A 585 0.40 23.25 -6.28
CA CYS A 585 0.75 22.95 -7.66
C CYS A 585 0.94 24.17 -8.56
N SER A 586 1.22 25.34 -7.97
CA SER A 586 1.50 26.57 -8.70
C SER A 586 0.40 26.92 -9.71
N GLY A 587 -0.86 26.63 -9.42
CA GLY A 587 -2.01 26.91 -10.27
C GLY A 587 -2.09 26.08 -11.55
N LEU A 588 -1.40 24.91 -11.60
CA LEU A 588 -1.43 24.02 -12.75
C LEU A 588 -2.86 23.68 -13.16
N SER A 589 -3.23 24.02 -14.39
CA SER A 589 -4.55 23.75 -14.98
C SER A 589 -4.40 23.36 -16.45
N LEU A 590 -5.15 22.35 -16.88
CA LEU A 590 -5.15 21.84 -18.25
C LEU A 590 -6.52 22.07 -18.90
N GLN A 591 -6.54 22.62 -20.11
CA GLN A 591 -7.75 22.92 -20.86
C GLN A 591 -7.68 22.35 -22.28
N GLY A 592 -8.78 21.72 -22.70
CA GLY A 592 -8.93 21.06 -23.99
C GLY A 592 -10.09 20.07 -23.96
N ASN A 593 -10.48 19.57 -25.13
CA ASN A 593 -11.66 18.71 -25.28
C ASN A 593 -11.32 17.20 -25.39
N HIS A 594 -10.03 16.84 -25.36
CA HIS A 594 -9.59 15.45 -25.51
C HIS A 594 -9.83 14.63 -24.24
N GLN A 595 -10.34 13.40 -24.38
CA GLN A 595 -10.70 12.52 -23.26
C GLN A 595 -9.51 12.20 -22.33
N ASP A 596 -8.33 11.93 -22.91
CA ASP A 596 -7.13 11.64 -22.11
C ASP A 596 -6.67 12.83 -21.29
N LEU A 597 -6.75 14.03 -21.86
CA LEU A 597 -6.42 15.27 -21.15
C LEU A 597 -7.41 15.51 -20.00
N ASN A 598 -8.70 15.26 -20.24
CA ASN A 598 -9.73 15.37 -19.21
C ASN A 598 -9.48 14.40 -18.05
N ALA A 599 -9.10 13.15 -18.33
CA ALA A 599 -8.81 12.18 -17.28
C ALA A 599 -7.51 12.49 -16.51
N ILE A 600 -6.49 13.05 -17.19
CA ILE A 600 -5.27 13.56 -16.53
C ILE A 600 -5.62 14.75 -15.63
N ARG A 601 -6.45 15.68 -16.10
CA ARG A 601 -6.89 16.83 -15.30
C ARG A 601 -7.55 16.40 -13.99
N GLU A 602 -8.43 15.39 -14.02
CA GLU A 602 -9.09 14.91 -12.79
C GLU A 602 -8.10 14.31 -11.78
N ILE A 603 -7.07 13.58 -12.23
CA ILE A 603 -6.18 12.86 -11.30
C ILE A 603 -5.10 13.75 -10.65
N LEU A 604 -4.70 14.85 -11.29
CA LEU A 604 -3.64 15.74 -10.80
C LEU A 604 -3.77 16.14 -9.31
N PRO A 605 -4.93 16.66 -8.83
CA PRO A 605 -5.14 16.95 -7.40
C PRO A 605 -4.88 15.76 -6.48
N TRP A 606 -5.34 14.59 -6.89
CA TRP A 606 -5.22 13.38 -6.10
C TRP A 606 -3.80 12.84 -6.04
N TYR A 607 -3.09 12.84 -7.18
CA TYR A 607 -1.69 12.41 -7.23
C TYR A 607 -0.78 13.38 -6.49
N GLY A 608 -1.09 14.67 -6.52
CA GLY A 608 -0.36 15.64 -5.72
C GLY A 608 -0.55 15.37 -4.23
N ALA A 609 -1.78 15.19 -3.76
CA ALA A 609 -2.04 14.78 -2.38
C ALA A 609 -1.30 13.48 -2.01
N ASN A 610 -1.35 12.45 -2.86
CA ASN A 610 -0.63 11.18 -2.64
C ASN A 610 0.90 11.38 -2.55
N ALA A 611 1.48 12.23 -3.39
CA ALA A 611 2.91 12.55 -3.35
C ALA A 611 3.32 13.26 -2.05
N PHE A 612 2.48 14.18 -1.54
CA PHE A 612 2.73 14.84 -0.25
C PHE A 612 2.45 13.93 0.95
N THR A 613 1.55 12.96 0.84
CA THR A 613 1.46 11.87 1.82
C THR A 613 2.76 11.07 1.88
N HIS A 614 3.28 10.66 0.71
CA HIS A 614 4.55 9.93 0.62
C HIS A 614 5.74 10.72 1.18
N LEU A 615 5.79 12.05 0.97
CA LEU A 615 6.87 12.90 1.50
C LEU A 615 6.71 13.24 2.99
N LEU A 616 5.54 13.71 3.41
CA LEU A 616 5.41 14.39 4.71
C LEU A 616 4.95 13.45 5.82
N THR A 617 4.19 12.41 5.49
CA THR A 617 3.59 11.49 6.46
C THR A 617 3.59 10.08 5.86
N PRO A 618 4.77 9.49 5.61
CA PRO A 618 4.93 8.32 4.76
C PRO A 618 4.19 7.09 5.29
N HIS A 619 3.04 6.79 4.72
CA HIS A 619 2.31 5.53 4.85
C HIS A 619 1.30 5.41 3.70
N GLY A 620 0.82 4.19 3.47
CA GLY A 620 -0.21 3.86 2.49
C GLY A 620 -1.38 3.10 3.10
N LEU A 621 -2.32 2.69 2.25
CA LEU A 621 -3.50 1.94 2.69
C LEU A 621 -3.14 0.50 3.06
N GLU A 622 -2.41 -0.19 2.19
CA GLU A 622 -1.87 -1.53 2.47
C GLU A 622 -0.51 -1.49 3.17
N GLN A 623 0.27 -0.43 2.95
CA GLN A 623 1.57 -0.20 3.60
C GLN A 623 1.44 0.81 4.74
N PHE A 624 0.66 0.44 5.76
CA PHE A 624 0.38 1.31 6.89
C PHE A 624 1.59 1.50 7.83
N ASP A 625 2.51 0.54 7.88
CA ASP A 625 3.79 0.68 8.60
C ASP A 625 4.83 1.32 7.68
N GLY A 626 5.01 2.63 7.84
CA GLY A 626 5.95 3.46 7.07
C GLY A 626 6.81 4.31 7.99
N ALA A 627 6.42 5.56 8.20
CA ALA A 627 7.06 6.63 8.99
C ALA A 627 8.45 7.08 8.51
N ALA A 628 9.29 6.16 8.08
CA ALA A 628 10.63 6.47 7.59
C ALA A 628 10.61 7.02 6.17
N TRP A 629 11.68 7.74 5.83
CA TRP A 629 12.03 8.03 4.45
C TRP A 629 12.89 6.92 3.88
N GLY A 630 12.46 6.32 2.77
CA GLY A 630 13.34 5.57 1.89
C GLY A 630 14.33 6.53 1.23
N THR A 631 15.63 6.25 1.29
CA THR A 631 16.67 7.16 0.77
C THR A 631 16.52 7.37 -0.74
N ARG A 632 16.29 6.28 -1.48
CA ARG A 632 15.96 6.33 -2.92
C ARG A 632 14.63 7.04 -3.15
N ASP A 633 13.59 6.64 -2.43
CA ASP A 633 12.23 7.11 -2.67
C ASP A 633 12.12 8.64 -2.48
N THR A 634 12.78 9.19 -1.47
CA THR A 634 12.82 10.64 -1.21
C THR A 634 13.60 11.39 -2.28
N SER A 635 14.69 10.81 -2.77
CA SER A 635 15.53 11.36 -3.84
C SER A 635 14.86 11.32 -5.22
N GLN A 636 13.75 10.58 -5.36
CA GLN A 636 12.96 10.47 -6.59
C GLN A 636 11.68 11.29 -6.49
N GLY A 637 10.54 10.66 -6.19
CA GLY A 637 9.21 11.24 -6.34
C GLY A 637 9.05 12.62 -5.69
N PRO A 638 9.42 12.80 -4.40
CA PRO A 638 9.34 14.09 -3.74
C PRO A 638 10.29 15.15 -4.31
N CYS A 639 11.57 14.83 -4.50
CA CYS A 639 12.52 15.79 -5.08
C CYS A 639 12.13 16.20 -6.51
N GLU A 640 11.79 15.24 -7.37
CA GLU A 640 11.35 15.51 -8.76
C GLU A 640 10.08 16.37 -8.80
N LEU A 641 9.09 16.08 -7.96
CA LEU A 641 7.88 16.89 -7.85
C LEU A 641 8.21 18.34 -7.45
N LEU A 642 8.99 18.50 -6.37
CA LEU A 642 9.30 19.83 -5.83
C LEU A 642 10.20 20.65 -6.78
N LEU A 643 11.12 19.99 -7.51
CA LEU A 643 11.90 20.61 -8.57
C LEU A 643 11.01 21.08 -9.72
N ALA A 644 10.10 20.22 -10.20
CA ALA A 644 9.16 20.59 -11.27
C ALA A 644 8.24 21.77 -10.85
N LEU A 645 7.86 21.82 -9.57
CA LEU A 645 7.07 22.91 -8.99
C LEU A 645 7.92 24.14 -8.57
N ARG A 646 9.24 24.11 -8.77
CA ARG A 646 10.21 25.17 -8.43
C ARG A 646 10.21 25.56 -6.96
N LYS A 647 9.97 24.59 -6.07
CA LYS A 647 10.05 24.76 -4.62
C LYS A 647 11.47 24.50 -4.15
N PHE A 648 12.43 25.23 -4.71
CA PHE A 648 13.86 25.00 -4.52
C PHE A 648 14.26 25.05 -3.04
N ASP A 649 13.71 25.98 -2.26
CA ASP A 649 13.97 26.04 -0.80
C ASP A 649 13.56 24.75 -0.08
N ALA A 650 12.45 24.13 -0.50
CA ALA A 650 11.97 22.88 0.06
C ALA A 650 12.90 21.71 -0.32
N VAL A 651 13.33 21.64 -1.59
CA VAL A 651 14.30 20.65 -2.06
C VAL A 651 15.62 20.79 -1.31
N LYS A 652 16.14 22.02 -1.16
CA LYS A 652 17.37 22.29 -0.39
C LYS A 652 17.24 21.81 1.05
N LYS A 653 16.09 22.05 1.70
CA LYS A 653 15.83 21.55 3.06
C LYS A 653 15.84 20.02 3.10
N ILE A 654 15.19 19.34 2.16
CA ILE A 654 15.20 17.87 2.07
C ILE A 654 16.63 17.35 1.88
N LEU A 655 17.39 17.92 0.94
CA LEU A 655 18.77 17.52 0.69
C LEU A 655 19.67 17.74 1.91
N ARG A 656 19.49 18.83 2.67
CA ARG A 656 20.21 19.03 3.94
C ARG A 656 19.95 17.89 4.92
N ILE A 657 18.69 17.48 5.11
CA ILE A 657 18.35 16.37 6.01
C ILE A 657 18.93 15.04 5.47
N LEU A 658 18.81 14.80 4.16
CA LEU A 658 19.34 13.62 3.49
C LEU A 658 20.85 13.47 3.66
N PHE A 659 21.63 14.52 3.35
CA PHE A 659 23.09 14.48 3.48
C PHE A 659 23.56 14.53 4.93
N SER A 660 22.76 15.06 5.86
CA SER A 660 23.03 14.95 7.30
C SER A 660 22.94 13.51 7.83
N ASN A 661 22.35 12.60 7.05
CA ASN A 661 22.23 11.18 7.36
C ASN A 661 23.24 10.29 6.60
N GLN A 662 24.15 10.89 5.82
CA GLN A 662 25.22 10.17 5.14
C GLN A 662 26.21 9.61 6.16
N ASN A 663 26.65 8.38 5.95
CA ASN A 663 27.72 7.76 6.74
C ASN A 663 29.08 8.39 6.40
N THR A 664 30.05 8.28 7.32
CA THR A 664 31.41 8.83 7.14
C THR A 664 32.16 8.22 5.95
N ASP A 665 31.81 6.99 5.56
CA ASP A 665 32.29 6.28 4.36
C ASP A 665 31.65 6.75 3.04
N GLY A 666 30.68 7.65 3.10
CA GLY A 666 29.95 8.18 1.97
C GLY A 666 28.64 7.45 1.62
N GLY A 667 28.29 6.37 2.31
CA GLY A 667 27.07 5.59 2.09
C GLY A 667 25.81 6.14 2.78
N TRP A 668 24.68 5.45 2.58
CA TRP A 668 23.39 5.76 3.23
C TRP A 668 22.71 4.48 3.72
N PRO A 669 21.76 4.58 4.67
CA PRO A 669 20.89 3.46 5.02
C PRO A 669 19.80 3.29 3.94
N GLN A 670 19.16 2.12 3.87
CA GLN A 670 18.00 1.90 2.99
C GLN A 670 16.88 2.91 3.28
N TRP A 671 16.59 3.11 4.57
CA TRP A 671 15.59 4.01 5.10
C TRP A 671 16.02 4.55 6.48
N TRP A 672 15.45 5.69 6.88
CA TRP A 672 15.74 6.35 8.16
C TRP A 672 14.57 7.24 8.60
N MET A 673 14.39 7.41 9.91
CA MET A 673 13.43 8.37 10.46
C MET A 673 13.98 9.79 10.28
N PHE A 674 13.23 10.64 9.56
CA PHE A 674 13.61 12.02 9.27
C PHE A 674 13.17 13.03 10.34
N ASP A 675 12.48 12.52 11.36
CA ASP A 675 11.92 13.26 12.46
C ASP A 675 12.77 13.08 13.73
N SER A 676 12.21 13.42 14.88
CA SER A 676 12.85 13.29 16.19
C SER A 676 13.35 11.86 16.51
N TYR A 677 12.90 10.80 15.84
CA TYR A 677 13.33 9.41 16.07
C TYR A 677 14.58 9.00 15.26
N THR A 678 15.54 9.92 15.08
CA THR A 678 16.71 9.78 14.19
C THR A 678 17.58 8.54 14.38
N THR A 679 17.53 7.87 15.53
CA THR A 679 18.30 6.64 15.81
C THR A 679 17.71 5.39 15.14
N HIS A 680 16.49 5.47 14.61
CA HIS A 680 15.84 4.37 13.90
C HIS A 680 16.09 4.47 12.40
N ARG A 681 16.98 3.61 11.90
CA ARG A 681 17.39 3.52 10.50
C ARG A 681 17.84 2.11 10.15
N ALA A 682 17.83 1.78 8.86
CA ALA A 682 18.37 0.51 8.37
C ALA A 682 19.91 0.46 8.55
N GLY A 683 20.44 -0.74 8.79
CA GLY A 683 21.90 -0.97 8.92
C GLY A 683 22.66 -1.07 7.60
N SER A 684 21.97 -1.30 6.48
CA SER A 684 22.56 -1.41 5.13
C SER A 684 21.61 -0.87 4.07
N SER A 685 22.06 -0.82 2.82
CA SER A 685 21.31 -0.34 1.66
C SER A 685 21.62 -1.12 0.38
N HIS A 686 20.74 -0.99 -0.61
CA HIS A 686 20.99 -1.43 -1.98
C HIS A 686 22.06 -0.59 -2.66
N GLY A 687 22.72 -1.15 -3.68
CA GLY A 687 23.86 -0.54 -4.36
C GLY A 687 23.50 0.71 -5.18
N ASP A 688 22.23 0.90 -5.52
CA ASP A 688 21.78 2.02 -6.35
C ASP A 688 21.52 3.32 -5.58
N ILE A 689 21.28 3.21 -4.27
CA ILE A 689 20.89 4.34 -3.41
C ILE A 689 21.85 5.53 -3.49
N PRO A 690 23.19 5.35 -3.40
CA PRO A 690 24.09 6.49 -3.37
C PRO A 690 24.06 7.33 -4.67
N HIS A 691 23.74 6.70 -5.81
CA HIS A 691 23.63 7.41 -7.09
C HIS A 691 22.42 8.34 -7.14
N TRP A 692 21.31 7.97 -6.49
CA TRP A 692 20.12 8.82 -6.41
C TRP A 692 20.37 10.10 -5.61
N CYS A 693 21.16 10.02 -4.54
CA CYS A 693 21.55 11.19 -3.75
C CYS A 693 22.33 12.21 -4.61
N LEU A 694 23.27 11.73 -5.44
CA LEU A 694 24.00 12.57 -6.39
C LEU A 694 23.09 13.18 -7.45
N ILE A 695 22.23 12.37 -8.08
CA ILE A 695 21.30 12.85 -9.11
C ILE A 695 20.37 13.93 -8.53
N ALA A 696 19.83 13.73 -7.33
CA ALA A 696 18.96 14.70 -6.68
C ALA A 696 19.69 16.02 -6.37
N LEU A 697 20.93 15.95 -5.86
CA LEU A 697 21.75 17.14 -5.60
C LEU A 697 22.11 17.88 -6.89
N SER A 698 22.58 17.17 -7.92
CA SER A 698 22.92 17.77 -9.21
C SER A 698 21.70 18.40 -9.87
N SER A 699 20.55 17.72 -9.87
CA SER A 699 19.30 18.27 -10.43
C SER A 699 18.85 19.53 -9.69
N TYR A 700 19.05 19.59 -8.37
CA TYR A 700 18.79 20.79 -7.58
C TYR A 700 19.70 21.96 -7.99
N ILE A 701 21.01 21.74 -8.05
CA ILE A 701 21.96 22.80 -8.41
C ILE A 701 21.73 23.27 -9.84
N GLU A 702 21.49 22.34 -10.77
CA GLU A 702 21.16 22.65 -12.17
C GLU A 702 19.91 23.54 -12.27
N ALA A 703 18.81 23.13 -11.64
CA ALA A 703 17.54 23.83 -11.76
C ALA A 703 17.50 25.17 -11.01
N SER A 704 18.16 25.25 -9.84
CA SER A 704 18.14 26.46 -8.99
C SER A 704 19.28 27.43 -9.26
N GLY A 705 20.41 26.96 -9.81
CA GLY A 705 21.66 27.71 -9.89
C GLY A 705 22.40 27.89 -8.56
N ASP A 706 21.95 27.24 -7.47
CA ASP A 706 22.51 27.41 -6.11
C ASP A 706 23.78 26.57 -5.87
N ALA A 707 24.85 26.90 -6.59
CA ALA A 707 26.15 26.24 -6.42
C ALA A 707 26.76 26.45 -5.02
N ALA A 708 26.42 27.55 -4.35
CA ALA A 708 26.90 27.85 -3.00
C ALA A 708 26.45 26.82 -1.95
N PHE A 709 25.45 25.98 -2.27
CA PHE A 709 25.07 24.87 -1.40
C PHE A 709 26.21 23.88 -1.17
N LEU A 710 27.13 23.71 -2.13
CA LEU A 710 28.30 22.82 -1.99
C LEU A 710 29.26 23.27 -0.88
N ASP A 711 29.26 24.56 -0.52
CA ASP A 711 30.14 25.12 0.51
C ASP A 711 29.54 25.02 1.93
N GLU A 712 28.27 24.61 2.05
CA GLU A 712 27.61 24.51 3.36
C GLU A 712 28.20 23.38 4.21
N ILE A 713 28.55 23.70 5.46
CA ILE A 713 29.09 22.73 6.42
C ILE A 713 27.97 21.89 7.03
N MET A 714 27.94 20.60 6.71
CA MET A 714 26.94 19.66 7.18
C MET A 714 27.56 18.55 8.04
N PRO A 715 26.79 17.96 8.96
CA PRO A 715 27.24 16.79 9.70
C PRO A 715 27.11 15.51 8.87
N TYR A 716 27.92 14.50 9.19
CA TYR A 716 27.62 13.11 8.87
C TYR A 716 26.74 12.50 9.96
N TYR A 717 26.15 11.33 9.69
CA TYR A 717 25.59 10.51 10.75
C TYR A 717 26.73 9.94 11.62
N PRO A 718 26.66 10.03 12.96
CA PRO A 718 27.73 9.58 13.83
C PRO A 718 27.89 8.05 13.79
N ASP A 719 29.14 7.58 13.73
CA ASP A 719 29.46 6.15 13.85
C ASP A 719 29.13 5.63 15.25
N GLU A 720 28.87 4.31 15.37
CA GLU A 720 28.60 3.68 16.66
C GLU A 720 29.73 3.95 17.68
N GLY A 721 29.37 4.50 18.83
CA GLY A 721 30.31 4.85 19.90
C GLY A 721 30.92 6.26 19.82
N ASN A 722 30.62 7.03 18.79
CA ASN A 722 31.01 8.44 18.68
C ASN A 722 29.84 9.38 19.01
N GLU A 723 29.96 10.20 20.05
CA GLU A 723 28.91 11.16 20.43
C GLU A 723 28.89 12.44 19.58
N VAL A 724 29.99 12.74 18.87
CA VAL A 724 30.13 13.96 18.06
C VAL A 724 30.19 13.59 16.58
N ALA A 725 29.22 14.09 15.80
CA ALA A 725 29.21 13.94 14.35
C ALA A 725 30.36 14.72 13.70
N GLU A 726 31.10 14.04 12.81
CA GLU A 726 32.04 14.70 11.88
C GLU A 726 31.27 15.73 11.02
N ARG A 727 31.93 16.83 10.64
CA ARG A 727 31.33 17.86 9.79
C ARG A 727 32.30 18.32 8.72
N SER A 728 31.81 18.48 7.49
CA SER A 728 32.58 19.00 6.36
C SER A 728 31.69 19.78 5.39
N PRO A 729 32.26 20.56 4.46
CA PRO A 729 31.49 21.10 3.34
C PRO A 729 30.79 20.00 2.54
N LEU A 730 29.61 20.27 1.98
CA LEU A 730 28.89 19.32 1.12
C LEU A 730 29.73 18.85 -0.09
N SER A 731 30.63 19.68 -0.59
CA SER A 731 31.59 19.25 -1.63
C SER A 731 32.42 18.04 -1.19
N GLU A 732 32.83 17.98 0.07
CA GLU A 732 33.60 16.85 0.61
C GLU A 732 32.72 15.60 0.78
N HIS A 733 31.46 15.76 1.19
CA HIS A 733 30.47 14.66 1.21
C HIS A 733 30.33 14.00 -0.17
N VAL A 734 30.29 14.83 -1.23
CA VAL A 734 30.23 14.40 -2.64
C VAL A 734 31.53 13.73 -3.06
N ASP A 735 32.69 14.30 -2.73
CA ASP A 735 34.00 13.73 -3.07
C ASP A 735 34.21 12.36 -2.41
N ARG A 736 33.86 12.20 -1.13
CA ARG A 736 33.91 10.90 -0.43
C ARG A 736 33.04 9.87 -1.13
N LEU A 737 31.81 10.24 -1.48
CA LEU A 737 30.90 9.36 -2.20
C LEU A 737 31.46 8.93 -3.57
N ILE A 738 31.95 9.87 -4.38
CA ILE A 738 32.57 9.57 -5.68
C ILE A 738 33.76 8.62 -5.49
N ASN A 739 34.61 8.88 -4.50
CA ASN A 739 35.76 8.04 -4.18
C ASN A 739 35.35 6.62 -3.77
N THR A 740 34.34 6.48 -2.90
CA THR A 740 33.83 5.19 -2.44
C THR A 740 33.23 4.39 -3.60
N ILE A 741 32.46 5.02 -4.47
CA ILE A 741 31.93 4.35 -5.67
C ILE A 741 33.06 3.91 -6.60
N ALA A 742 34.00 4.81 -6.92
CA ALA A 742 35.11 4.47 -7.82
C ALA A 742 36.03 3.37 -7.24
N ALA A 743 36.21 3.34 -5.92
CA ALA A 743 36.95 2.29 -5.23
C ALA A 743 36.22 0.93 -5.22
N SER A 744 34.90 0.94 -5.40
CA SER A 744 34.08 -0.28 -5.45
C SER A 744 34.10 -0.99 -6.81
N PHE A 745 34.66 -0.39 -7.85
CA PHE A 745 34.64 -0.96 -9.19
C PHE A 745 35.25 -2.37 -9.24
N ILE A 746 34.61 -3.22 -10.04
CA ILE A 746 35.07 -4.59 -10.28
C ILE A 746 36.50 -4.54 -10.82
N PRO A 747 37.46 -5.28 -10.21
CA PRO A 747 38.86 -5.22 -10.59
C PRO A 747 39.10 -5.38 -12.09
N GLY A 748 39.82 -4.42 -12.68
CA GLY A 748 40.13 -4.41 -14.12
C GLY A 748 39.04 -3.83 -15.02
N THR A 749 37.96 -3.28 -14.44
CA THR A 749 36.88 -2.59 -15.15
C THR A 749 36.45 -1.32 -14.42
N ALA A 750 35.59 -0.52 -15.05
CA ALA A 750 34.86 0.60 -14.46
C ALA A 750 33.39 0.26 -14.17
N LEU A 751 33.09 -1.01 -13.87
CA LEU A 751 31.73 -1.48 -13.57
C LEU A 751 31.51 -1.55 -12.06
N VAL A 752 30.36 -1.07 -11.58
CA VAL A 752 29.97 -1.18 -10.17
C VAL A 752 29.40 -2.58 -9.86
N PRO A 753 29.69 -3.15 -8.67
CA PRO A 753 29.04 -4.38 -8.22
C PRO A 753 27.56 -4.13 -7.94
N PHE A 754 26.76 -5.20 -7.98
CA PHE A 754 25.35 -5.15 -7.66
C PHE A 754 25.09 -4.81 -6.18
N GLY A 755 25.97 -5.29 -5.29
CA GLY A 755 25.86 -5.04 -3.86
C GLY A 755 24.56 -5.61 -3.29
N GLY A 756 23.88 -4.86 -2.43
CA GLY A 756 22.63 -5.30 -1.79
C GLY A 756 21.43 -5.45 -2.73
N GLY A 757 21.54 -5.03 -4.00
CA GLY A 757 20.44 -5.01 -4.97
C GLY A 757 20.43 -3.73 -5.79
N ASP A 758 19.46 -3.63 -6.70
CA ASP A 758 19.12 -2.39 -7.42
C ASP A 758 17.69 -1.94 -7.11
N TRP A 759 17.10 -1.09 -7.96
CA TRP A 759 15.75 -0.55 -7.78
C TRP A 759 14.67 -1.63 -7.62
N ASN A 760 14.82 -2.80 -8.26
CA ASN A 760 13.85 -3.88 -8.07
C ASN A 760 14.19 -4.61 -6.77
N ASP A 761 13.58 -4.16 -5.68
CA ASP A 761 13.85 -4.70 -4.34
C ASP A 761 13.53 -6.20 -4.23
N SER A 762 12.77 -6.78 -5.17
CA SER A 762 12.51 -8.24 -5.18
C SER A 762 13.68 -9.07 -5.70
N MET A 763 14.62 -8.45 -6.41
CA MET A 763 15.77 -9.10 -7.06
C MET A 763 17.06 -8.97 -6.24
N GLN A 764 16.96 -8.87 -4.91
CA GLN A 764 18.12 -8.94 -4.02
C GLN A 764 18.88 -10.25 -4.23
N PRO A 765 20.23 -10.25 -4.22
CA PRO A 765 21.01 -11.46 -4.37
C PRO A 765 20.82 -12.38 -3.15
N VAL A 766 20.78 -13.68 -3.35
CA VAL A 766 20.55 -14.66 -2.26
C VAL A 766 21.66 -14.74 -1.22
N ASN A 767 22.87 -14.29 -1.56
CA ASN A 767 24.01 -14.28 -0.65
C ASN A 767 25.06 -13.22 -1.03
N GLN A 768 26.02 -13.02 -0.14
CA GLN A 768 27.06 -11.99 -0.29
C GLN A 768 28.05 -12.27 -1.43
N ASP A 769 28.35 -13.53 -1.75
CA ASP A 769 29.24 -13.86 -2.88
C ASP A 769 28.62 -13.41 -4.20
N LEU A 770 27.34 -13.77 -4.41
CA LEU A 770 26.59 -13.34 -5.58
C LEU A 770 26.43 -11.81 -5.64
N ALA A 771 26.23 -11.16 -4.49
CA ALA A 771 26.17 -9.70 -4.39
C ALA A 771 27.42 -8.99 -4.93
N GLN A 772 28.60 -9.57 -4.74
CA GLN A 772 29.88 -9.02 -5.21
C GLN A 772 30.20 -9.40 -6.66
N ARG A 773 29.64 -10.51 -7.15
CA ARG A 773 29.89 -11.04 -8.51
C ARG A 773 28.89 -10.57 -9.56
N LEU A 774 27.69 -10.16 -9.15
CA LEU A 774 26.69 -9.61 -10.05
C LEU A 774 27.01 -8.15 -10.38
N ILE A 775 26.64 -7.77 -11.60
CA ILE A 775 26.70 -6.40 -12.13
C ILE A 775 25.33 -6.11 -12.73
N SER A 776 24.59 -5.13 -12.19
CA SER A 776 23.36 -4.67 -12.83
C SER A 776 23.70 -3.64 -13.90
N SER A 777 23.35 -3.91 -15.16
CA SER A 777 23.56 -2.95 -16.25
C SER A 777 22.84 -1.63 -15.95
N TRP A 778 21.66 -1.70 -15.35
CA TRP A 778 20.91 -0.52 -14.95
C TRP A 778 21.65 0.32 -13.89
N THR A 779 22.29 -0.31 -12.90
CA THR A 779 23.07 0.42 -11.88
C THR A 779 24.31 1.06 -12.48
N VAL A 780 24.97 0.41 -13.46
CA VAL A 780 26.10 0.97 -14.20
C VAL A 780 25.68 2.22 -14.98
N GLU A 781 24.53 2.16 -15.67
CA GLU A 781 23.99 3.32 -16.40
C GLU A 781 23.53 4.44 -15.46
N LEU A 782 23.02 4.10 -14.27
CA LEU A 782 22.67 5.06 -13.22
C LEU A 782 23.93 5.73 -12.65
N ASN A 783 25.01 4.97 -12.45
CA ASN A 783 26.30 5.51 -12.05
C ASN A 783 26.86 6.49 -13.10
N TYR A 784 26.80 6.11 -14.38
CA TYR A 784 27.14 7.01 -15.50
C TYR A 784 26.33 8.30 -15.45
N GLN A 785 25.01 8.20 -15.28
CA GLN A 785 24.13 9.38 -15.16
C GLN A 785 24.53 10.28 -13.98
N ALA A 786 24.76 9.71 -12.80
CA ALA A 786 25.10 10.46 -11.60
C ALA A 786 26.43 11.22 -11.75
N PHE A 787 27.45 10.57 -12.33
CA PHE A 787 28.76 11.19 -12.56
C PHE A 787 28.73 12.22 -13.68
N MET A 788 27.97 12.00 -14.76
CA MET A 788 27.76 13.02 -15.80
C MET A 788 27.07 14.27 -15.22
N ALA A 789 26.04 14.09 -14.39
CA ALA A 789 25.35 15.21 -13.75
C ALA A 789 26.30 15.99 -12.82
N CYS A 790 27.14 15.30 -12.04
CA CYS A 790 28.16 15.94 -11.21
C CYS A 790 29.25 16.65 -12.05
N GLN A 791 29.66 16.05 -13.17
CA GLN A 791 30.61 16.65 -14.10
C GLN A 791 30.09 17.99 -14.63
N GLU A 792 28.82 18.07 -15.01
CA GLU A 792 28.20 19.32 -15.46
C GLU A 792 28.20 20.40 -14.37
N ILE A 793 27.92 20.03 -13.11
CA ILE A 793 28.07 20.95 -11.97
C ILE A 793 29.51 21.45 -11.86
N TYR A 794 30.50 20.56 -11.91
CA TYR A 794 31.92 20.94 -11.83
C TYR A 794 32.36 21.85 -12.97
N ILE A 795 31.90 21.61 -14.20
CA ILE A 795 32.13 22.52 -15.34
C ILE A 795 31.55 23.90 -15.05
N ASN A 796 30.30 23.95 -14.56
CA ASN A 796 29.59 25.20 -14.30
C ASN A 796 30.27 26.04 -13.20
N ILE A 797 30.76 25.42 -12.13
CA ILE A 797 31.46 26.11 -11.03
C ILE A 797 32.96 26.33 -11.30
N GLY A 798 33.48 25.86 -12.44
CA GLY A 798 34.88 26.02 -12.82
C GLY A 798 35.87 25.06 -12.16
N ASN A 799 35.41 23.96 -11.55
CA ASN A 799 36.25 22.88 -11.02
C ASN A 799 36.74 21.97 -12.17
N LYS A 800 37.78 22.42 -12.87
CA LYS A 800 38.30 21.73 -14.06
C LYS A 800 38.84 20.34 -13.75
N ASP A 801 39.60 20.18 -12.67
CA ASP A 801 40.23 18.91 -12.32
C ASP A 801 39.18 17.85 -11.96
N GLY A 802 38.14 18.23 -11.20
CA GLY A 802 37.01 17.35 -10.90
C GLY A 802 36.22 16.97 -12.15
N ALA A 803 35.96 17.94 -13.05
CA ALA A 803 35.26 17.70 -14.30
C ALA A 803 36.04 16.76 -15.24
N GLU A 804 37.36 16.95 -15.39
CA GLU A 804 38.21 16.08 -16.21
C GLU A 804 38.28 14.66 -15.63
N ARG A 805 38.42 14.54 -14.31
CA ARG A 805 38.38 13.25 -13.62
C ARG A 805 37.07 12.50 -13.87
N LEU A 806 35.92 13.16 -13.71
CA LEU A 806 34.62 12.51 -13.94
C LEU A 806 34.39 12.19 -15.42
N TYR A 807 34.89 13.03 -16.34
CA TYR A 807 34.87 12.74 -17.77
C TYR A 807 35.61 11.45 -18.12
N ASP A 808 36.82 11.27 -17.58
CA ASP A 808 37.63 10.06 -17.80
C ASP A 808 36.94 8.81 -17.24
N ILE A 809 36.39 8.92 -16.02
CA ILE A 809 35.63 7.82 -15.39
C ILE A 809 34.39 7.48 -16.23
N CYS A 810 33.59 8.47 -16.64
CA CYS A 810 32.39 8.25 -17.46
C CYS A 810 32.74 7.63 -18.82
N THR A 811 33.86 8.05 -19.42
CA THR A 811 34.37 7.46 -20.66
C THR A 811 34.72 5.98 -20.46
N ALA A 812 35.39 5.64 -19.36
CA ALA A 812 35.70 4.26 -19.02
C ALA A 812 34.44 3.42 -18.74
N ILE A 813 33.48 3.94 -17.95
CA ILE A 813 32.19 3.29 -17.70
C ILE A 813 31.48 2.97 -19.01
N LYS A 814 31.37 3.96 -19.92
CA LYS A 814 30.71 3.78 -21.22
C LYS A 814 31.42 2.75 -22.09
N ALA A 815 32.76 2.74 -22.09
CA ALA A 815 33.54 1.76 -22.84
C ALA A 815 33.32 0.34 -22.30
N ASP A 816 33.41 0.14 -20.98
CA ASP A 816 33.24 -1.17 -20.36
C ASP A 816 31.79 -1.66 -20.42
N PHE A 817 30.81 -0.77 -20.27
CA PHE A 817 29.40 -1.07 -20.49
C PHE A 817 29.18 -1.67 -21.88
N ASN A 818 29.66 -1.01 -22.94
CA ASN A 818 29.49 -1.50 -24.31
C ASN A 818 30.28 -2.78 -24.57
N LYS A 819 31.44 -2.96 -23.92
CA LYS A 819 32.31 -4.12 -24.10
C LYS A 819 31.75 -5.38 -23.41
N TYR A 820 31.22 -5.24 -22.21
CA TYR A 820 30.89 -6.36 -21.33
C TYR A 820 29.40 -6.60 -21.17
N LEU A 821 28.57 -5.55 -21.27
CA LEU A 821 27.14 -5.63 -20.95
C LEU A 821 26.23 -5.48 -22.18
N VAL A 822 26.78 -5.14 -23.34
CA VAL A 822 26.07 -5.10 -24.62
C VAL A 822 26.64 -6.17 -25.55
N LYS A 823 25.80 -7.09 -26.00
CA LYS A 823 26.18 -8.13 -26.96
C LYS A 823 25.19 -8.15 -28.12
N GLU A 824 25.72 -8.19 -29.35
CA GLU A 824 24.91 -8.15 -30.58
C GLU A 824 23.89 -6.98 -30.60
N GLY A 825 24.29 -5.83 -30.02
CA GLY A 825 23.46 -4.63 -29.94
C GLY A 825 22.44 -4.60 -28.80
N THR A 826 22.28 -5.69 -28.05
CA THR A 826 21.31 -5.81 -26.95
C THR A 826 22.00 -5.71 -25.59
N VAL A 827 21.48 -4.87 -24.70
CA VAL A 827 21.94 -4.77 -23.30
C VAL A 827 21.45 -5.97 -22.48
N THR A 828 22.33 -6.56 -21.69
CA THR A 828 21.99 -7.60 -20.71
C THR A 828 21.29 -7.00 -19.49
N GLY A 829 20.45 -7.77 -18.78
CA GLY A 829 19.92 -7.32 -17.49
C GLY A 829 20.95 -7.31 -16.38
N HIS A 830 21.78 -8.36 -16.31
CA HIS A 830 22.92 -8.47 -15.40
C HIS A 830 24.13 -9.12 -16.07
N GLY A 831 25.33 -8.81 -15.59
CA GLY A 831 26.54 -9.59 -15.78
C GLY A 831 26.87 -10.39 -14.53
N LEU A 832 27.37 -11.62 -14.68
CA LEU A 832 27.86 -12.47 -13.60
C LEU A 832 29.35 -12.78 -13.83
N ILE A 833 30.20 -12.27 -12.96
CA ILE A 833 31.64 -12.56 -12.98
C ILE A 833 31.84 -14.04 -12.70
N GLN A 834 32.60 -14.72 -13.57
CA GLN A 834 33.00 -16.12 -13.46
C GLN A 834 34.35 -16.25 -12.77
N ASP A 835 34.71 -17.48 -12.37
CA ASP A 835 35.97 -17.75 -11.65
C ASP A 835 37.22 -17.47 -12.50
N ASP A 836 37.10 -17.49 -13.83
CA ASP A 836 38.15 -17.15 -14.79
C ASP A 836 38.24 -15.64 -15.08
N GLY A 837 37.39 -14.82 -14.45
CA GLY A 837 37.29 -13.38 -14.67
C GLY A 837 36.43 -12.98 -15.88
N GLY A 838 35.85 -13.94 -16.60
CA GLY A 838 34.87 -13.68 -17.65
C GLY A 838 33.54 -13.16 -17.09
N ILE A 839 32.77 -12.45 -17.91
CA ILE A 839 31.42 -11.97 -17.54
C ILE A 839 30.39 -12.73 -18.37
N GLU A 840 29.55 -13.49 -17.70
CA GLU A 840 28.40 -14.19 -18.28
C GLU A 840 27.17 -13.28 -18.23
N LEU A 841 26.35 -13.30 -19.28
CA LEU A 841 25.17 -12.42 -19.41
C LEU A 841 23.91 -13.13 -18.90
N LEU A 842 23.20 -12.49 -17.97
CA LEU A 842 21.90 -12.92 -17.45
C LEU A 842 20.81 -11.94 -17.84
N LEU A 843 19.58 -12.43 -18.06
CA LEU A 843 18.46 -11.66 -18.59
C LEU A 843 18.79 -11.07 -19.96
N HIS A 844 19.37 -11.92 -20.82
CA HIS A 844 19.82 -11.65 -22.18
C HIS A 844 19.35 -12.80 -23.08
N PRO A 845 19.17 -12.64 -24.41
CA PRO A 845 18.77 -13.74 -25.29
C PRO A 845 19.63 -15.01 -25.21
N ASP A 846 20.88 -14.90 -24.77
CA ASP A 846 21.81 -16.01 -24.56
C ASP A 846 21.71 -16.69 -23.17
N ASP A 847 20.89 -16.15 -22.26
CA ASP A 847 20.79 -16.63 -20.88
C ASP A 847 19.99 -17.94 -20.79
N ALA A 848 20.72 -19.06 -20.72
CA ALA A 848 20.15 -20.38 -20.49
C ALA A 848 19.92 -20.70 -18.99
N LYS A 849 20.43 -19.89 -18.06
CA LYS A 849 20.35 -20.14 -16.60
C LYS A 849 19.03 -19.68 -16.02
N THR A 850 18.64 -18.42 -16.29
CA THR A 850 17.35 -17.89 -15.81
C THR A 850 16.23 -18.08 -16.85
N ASN A 851 16.61 -18.25 -18.12
CA ASN A 851 15.70 -18.33 -19.27
C ASN A 851 14.82 -17.07 -19.46
N ILE A 852 15.28 -15.94 -18.92
CA ILE A 852 14.71 -14.60 -19.16
C ILE A 852 15.58 -13.93 -20.22
N GLN A 853 14.97 -13.32 -21.24
CA GLN A 853 15.72 -12.80 -22.39
C GLN A 853 15.92 -11.28 -22.33
N TYR A 854 15.01 -10.55 -21.69
CA TYR A 854 15.04 -9.10 -21.71
C TYR A 854 14.64 -8.51 -20.36
N ARG A 855 15.29 -7.40 -19.99
CA ARG A 855 14.99 -6.59 -18.80
C ARG A 855 14.75 -5.15 -19.22
N LEU A 856 13.63 -4.57 -18.78
CA LEU A 856 13.19 -3.22 -19.14
C LEU A 856 14.08 -2.12 -18.56
N LEU A 857 14.51 -2.30 -17.30
CA LEU A 857 15.25 -1.27 -16.55
C LEU A 857 16.47 -0.74 -17.33
N PRO A 858 17.44 -1.56 -17.78
CA PRO A 858 18.59 -1.05 -18.52
C PRO A 858 18.21 -0.45 -19.87
N MET A 859 17.18 -0.97 -20.55
CA MET A 859 16.74 -0.40 -21.83
C MET A 859 16.22 1.04 -21.67
N MET A 860 15.47 1.31 -20.58
CA MET A 860 14.97 2.66 -20.29
C MET A 860 16.09 3.58 -19.79
N ARG A 861 16.90 3.10 -18.85
CA ARG A 861 17.95 3.91 -18.22
C ARG A 861 19.07 4.22 -19.20
N GLY A 862 19.40 3.32 -20.12
CA GLY A 862 20.35 3.58 -21.21
C GLY A 862 19.98 4.79 -22.07
N VAL A 863 18.67 5.03 -22.28
CA VAL A 863 18.17 6.25 -22.94
C VAL A 863 18.18 7.44 -21.98
N ILE A 864 17.70 7.26 -20.75
CA ILE A 864 17.56 8.38 -19.79
C ILE A 864 18.93 8.97 -19.42
N SER A 865 19.94 8.12 -19.25
CA SER A 865 21.32 8.49 -18.90
C SER A 865 22.14 9.07 -20.06
N GLY A 866 21.69 8.90 -21.32
CA GLY A 866 22.44 9.31 -22.50
C GLY A 866 23.62 8.39 -22.87
N ILE A 867 23.77 7.23 -22.20
CA ILE A 867 24.86 6.31 -22.50
C ILE A 867 24.67 5.62 -23.87
N PHE A 868 23.41 5.36 -24.27
CA PHE A 868 23.07 4.78 -25.56
C PHE A 868 23.28 5.74 -26.71
N THR A 869 23.81 5.26 -27.83
CA THR A 869 23.73 5.95 -29.12
C THR A 869 22.28 6.04 -29.63
N PRO A 870 21.96 6.90 -30.61
CA PRO A 870 20.62 6.93 -31.20
C PRO A 870 20.18 5.58 -31.76
N GLU A 871 21.09 4.83 -32.37
CA GLU A 871 20.82 3.49 -32.93
C GLU A 871 20.53 2.47 -31.82
N GLN A 872 21.28 2.51 -30.73
CA GLN A 872 21.01 1.67 -29.56
C GLN A 872 19.65 2.01 -28.95
N ALA A 873 19.34 3.29 -28.77
CA ALA A 873 18.04 3.71 -28.26
C ALA A 873 16.88 3.20 -29.13
N GLN A 874 16.98 3.38 -30.46
CA GLN A 874 15.97 2.90 -31.39
C GLN A 874 15.83 1.37 -31.38
N HIS A 875 16.93 0.63 -31.35
CA HIS A 875 16.93 -0.83 -31.25
C HIS A 875 16.20 -1.30 -29.99
N HIS A 876 16.51 -0.72 -28.83
CA HIS A 876 15.89 -1.11 -27.56
C HIS A 876 14.43 -0.67 -27.45
N LEU A 877 14.02 0.46 -28.04
CA LEU A 877 12.60 0.82 -28.13
C LEU A 877 11.78 -0.24 -28.89
N VAL A 878 12.33 -0.80 -29.97
CA VAL A 878 11.69 -1.90 -30.71
C VAL A 878 11.60 -3.17 -29.85
N LEU A 879 12.65 -3.50 -29.09
CA LEU A 879 12.63 -4.64 -28.16
C LEU A 879 11.58 -4.45 -27.06
N ILE A 880 11.47 -3.24 -26.48
CA ILE A 880 10.45 -2.94 -25.48
C ILE A 880 9.05 -3.15 -26.08
N GLU A 881 8.80 -2.59 -27.27
CA GLU A 881 7.50 -2.71 -27.93
C GLU A 881 7.13 -4.17 -28.22
N THR A 882 8.11 -4.98 -28.62
CA THR A 882 7.89 -6.35 -29.09
C THR A 882 7.80 -7.35 -27.94
N HIS A 883 8.59 -7.18 -26.88
CA HIS A 883 8.81 -8.22 -25.86
C HIS A 883 8.46 -7.82 -24.44
N LEU A 884 8.31 -6.52 -24.15
CA LEU A 884 8.17 -6.01 -22.79
C LEU A 884 6.87 -5.22 -22.57
N LYS A 885 5.89 -5.32 -23.47
CA LYS A 885 4.59 -4.66 -23.30
C LYS A 885 3.44 -5.65 -23.16
N GLY A 886 2.57 -5.36 -22.20
CA GLY A 886 1.23 -5.92 -22.11
C GLY A 886 0.16 -4.86 -22.42
N PRO A 887 -1.13 -5.23 -22.38
CA PRO A 887 -2.24 -4.29 -22.56
C PRO A 887 -2.24 -3.15 -21.53
N ASP A 888 -1.65 -3.39 -20.36
CA ASP A 888 -1.56 -2.47 -19.24
C ASP A 888 -0.30 -1.62 -19.18
N GLY A 889 0.72 -1.89 -20.00
CA GLY A 889 1.93 -1.07 -20.05
C GLY A 889 3.20 -1.88 -20.18
N ALA A 890 4.32 -1.25 -19.83
CA ALA A 890 5.65 -1.83 -19.89
C ALA A 890 5.92 -2.74 -18.68
N ARG A 891 6.52 -3.90 -18.92
CA ARG A 891 6.82 -4.95 -17.96
C ARG A 891 8.33 -5.05 -17.72
N LEU A 892 8.73 -5.26 -16.46
CA LEU A 892 10.10 -5.29 -15.98
C LEU A 892 10.99 -6.31 -16.70
N MET A 893 10.39 -7.42 -17.12
CA MET A 893 11.04 -8.52 -17.84
C MET A 893 10.06 -9.07 -18.86
N ASN A 894 10.55 -9.79 -19.87
CA ASN A 894 9.67 -10.40 -20.87
C ASN A 894 8.89 -11.58 -20.29
N ARG A 895 9.43 -12.23 -19.25
CA ARG A 895 8.76 -13.22 -18.41
C ARG A 895 9.22 -13.09 -16.96
N PRO A 896 8.39 -13.47 -15.97
CA PRO A 896 8.84 -13.52 -14.59
C PRO A 896 9.90 -14.64 -14.39
N PRO A 897 10.71 -14.59 -13.32
CA PRO A 897 11.50 -15.74 -12.89
C PRO A 897 10.60 -16.95 -12.68
N ARG A 898 11.09 -18.15 -12.99
CA ARG A 898 10.30 -19.36 -12.76
C ARG A 898 10.14 -19.60 -11.26
N TYR A 899 8.93 -19.89 -10.81
CA TYR A 899 8.69 -20.21 -9.41
C TYR A 899 8.87 -21.71 -9.15
N ASN A 900 9.75 -22.07 -8.22
CA ASN A 900 10.06 -23.46 -7.87
C ASN A 900 9.83 -23.74 -6.37
N GLY A 901 8.60 -23.54 -5.91
CA GLY A 901 8.23 -23.83 -4.52
C GLY A 901 8.87 -22.88 -3.50
N GLY A 902 9.25 -21.69 -3.96
CA GLY A 902 9.86 -20.66 -3.12
C GLY A 902 11.36 -20.81 -2.87
N VAL A 903 12.02 -21.78 -3.50
CA VAL A 903 13.48 -21.96 -3.40
C VAL A 903 14.19 -20.83 -4.13
N GLN A 904 15.11 -20.16 -3.43
CA GLN A 904 15.87 -19.03 -3.95
C GLN A 904 17.22 -19.51 -4.51
N THR A 905 17.54 -19.13 -5.74
CA THR A 905 18.75 -19.53 -6.46
C THR A 905 19.64 -18.34 -6.82
N PHE A 906 19.09 -17.33 -7.49
CA PHE A 906 19.79 -16.08 -7.78
C PHE A 906 19.23 -14.93 -6.96
N PHE A 907 17.90 -14.85 -6.91
CA PHE A 907 17.18 -13.73 -6.31
C PHE A 907 16.32 -14.18 -5.13
N GLN A 908 16.22 -13.33 -4.11
CA GLN A 908 15.44 -13.62 -2.91
C GLN A 908 13.93 -13.62 -3.21
N ARG A 909 13.29 -12.45 -3.22
CA ARG A 909 11.83 -12.32 -3.16
C ARG A 909 11.13 -12.65 -4.47
N ALA A 910 11.79 -12.40 -5.59
CA ALA A 910 11.27 -12.70 -6.93
C ALA A 910 11.07 -14.22 -7.16
N GLU A 911 11.87 -15.06 -6.50
CA GLU A 911 11.80 -16.52 -6.55
C GLU A 911 11.02 -17.12 -5.37
N SER A 912 10.92 -16.40 -4.24
CA SER A 912 10.21 -16.89 -3.04
C SER A 912 8.72 -16.54 -2.98
N SER A 913 8.22 -15.53 -3.70
CA SER A 913 6.81 -15.14 -3.61
C SER A 913 5.89 -15.96 -4.55
N PRO A 914 4.90 -16.71 -4.02
CA PRO A 914 3.84 -17.35 -4.81
C PRO A 914 2.75 -16.36 -5.29
N PHE A 915 2.71 -15.14 -4.74
CA PHE A 915 1.79 -14.09 -5.17
C PHE A 915 2.27 -13.44 -6.48
N PHE A 916 1.40 -13.37 -7.48
CA PHE A 916 1.69 -12.71 -8.76
C PHE A 916 1.14 -11.28 -8.78
N GLY A 917 1.76 -10.41 -7.99
CA GLY A 917 1.48 -8.98 -7.96
C GLY A 917 2.73 -8.20 -7.55
N ARG A 918 2.60 -6.91 -7.25
CA ARG A 918 3.75 -6.07 -6.88
C ARG A 918 4.84 -6.13 -7.96
N GLU A 919 6.12 -6.13 -7.60
CA GLU A 919 7.25 -6.25 -8.54
C GLU A 919 7.29 -7.65 -9.21
N ILE A 920 6.72 -8.67 -8.57
CA ILE A 920 6.70 -10.06 -9.03
C ILE A 920 5.72 -10.26 -10.20
N GLY A 921 4.63 -9.49 -10.21
CA GLY A 921 3.69 -9.40 -11.35
C GLY A 921 4.26 -8.66 -12.56
N ILE A 922 5.51 -8.16 -12.46
CA ILE A 922 6.35 -7.51 -13.45
C ILE A 922 5.79 -6.28 -14.16
N MET A 923 4.55 -5.86 -13.93
CA MET A 923 4.07 -4.52 -14.29
C MET A 923 4.03 -3.67 -13.01
N TYR A 924 5.07 -2.87 -12.80
CA TYR A 924 5.16 -1.95 -11.67
C TYR A 924 5.08 -0.51 -12.17
N THR A 925 4.08 0.23 -11.72
CA THR A 925 3.68 1.53 -12.30
C THR A 925 4.82 2.56 -12.27
N HIS A 926 5.68 2.54 -11.25
CA HIS A 926 6.86 3.42 -11.21
C HIS A 926 7.81 3.17 -12.39
N ALA A 927 8.15 1.91 -12.68
CA ALA A 927 9.02 1.59 -13.83
C ALA A 927 8.32 1.95 -15.15
N HIS A 928 7.00 1.78 -15.22
CA HIS A 928 6.21 2.24 -16.37
C HIS A 928 6.24 3.75 -16.57
N LEU A 929 6.28 4.55 -15.50
CA LEU A 929 6.48 6.01 -15.61
C LEU A 929 7.88 6.36 -16.11
N ARG A 930 8.92 5.59 -15.77
CA ARG A 930 10.25 5.73 -16.39
C ARG A 930 10.25 5.33 -17.86
N TYR A 931 9.42 4.37 -18.28
CA TYR A 931 9.19 4.10 -19.70
C TYR A 931 8.54 5.30 -20.39
N ALA A 932 7.57 5.96 -19.74
CA ALA A 932 7.00 7.21 -20.26
C ALA A 932 8.09 8.31 -20.40
N GLU A 933 9.01 8.44 -19.43
CA GLU A 933 10.17 9.33 -19.54
C GLU A 933 11.07 9.00 -20.74
N THR A 934 11.33 7.72 -21.00
CA THR A 934 12.07 7.24 -22.18
C THR A 934 11.38 7.64 -23.48
N LEU A 935 10.06 7.48 -23.57
CA LEU A 935 9.26 7.91 -24.72
C LEU A 935 9.32 9.44 -24.89
N ALA A 936 9.36 10.19 -23.79
CA ALA A 936 9.46 11.64 -23.82
C ALA A 936 10.80 12.14 -24.37
N LYS A 937 11.91 11.54 -23.92
CA LYS A 937 13.26 11.84 -24.40
C LYS A 937 13.45 11.52 -25.89
N THR A 938 12.71 10.53 -26.40
CA THR A 938 12.80 10.05 -27.79
C THR A 938 11.73 10.61 -28.72
N GLY A 939 10.77 11.39 -28.22
CA GLY A 939 9.79 12.13 -29.06
C GLY A 939 8.52 11.36 -29.43
N HIS A 940 8.18 10.29 -28.73
CA HIS A 940 7.03 9.44 -29.04
C HIS A 940 5.74 9.92 -28.35
N ALA A 941 5.19 11.06 -28.78
CA ALA A 941 4.11 11.77 -28.08
C ALA A 941 2.84 10.94 -27.82
N ALA A 942 2.32 10.22 -28.83
CA ALA A 942 1.10 9.41 -28.66
C ALA A 942 1.32 8.24 -27.68
N ALA A 943 2.47 7.57 -27.77
CA ALA A 943 2.84 6.49 -26.86
C ALA A 943 3.06 7.01 -25.43
N PHE A 944 3.66 8.19 -25.29
CA PHE A 944 3.85 8.87 -24.00
C PHE A 944 2.52 9.18 -23.33
N MET A 945 1.57 9.76 -24.07
CA MET A 945 0.21 10.02 -23.58
C MET A 945 -0.49 8.74 -23.14
N LYS A 946 -0.41 7.67 -23.95
CA LYS A 946 -0.97 6.36 -23.59
C LYS A 946 -0.33 5.80 -22.30
N ALA A 947 0.98 5.90 -22.14
CA ALA A 947 1.68 5.42 -20.94
C ALA A 947 1.24 6.19 -19.68
N LEU A 948 1.08 7.52 -19.76
CA LEU A 948 0.52 8.31 -18.65
C LEU A 948 -0.91 7.85 -18.31
N ARG A 949 -1.74 7.57 -19.32
CA ARG A 949 -3.11 7.07 -19.10
C ARG A 949 -3.16 5.66 -18.53
N GLN A 950 -2.22 4.79 -18.90
CA GLN A 950 -2.04 3.46 -18.31
C GLN A 950 -1.55 3.50 -16.86
N ALA A 951 -1.08 4.64 -16.37
CA ALA A 951 -0.74 4.91 -14.97
C ALA A 951 -1.80 5.75 -14.22
N ASN A 952 -2.96 6.01 -14.84
CA ASN A 952 -4.03 6.85 -14.28
C ASN A 952 -5.34 6.04 -14.14
N PRO A 953 -5.90 5.92 -12.92
CA PRO A 953 -7.09 5.09 -12.68
C PRO A 953 -8.41 5.72 -13.16
N VAL A 954 -8.45 7.01 -13.49
CA VAL A 954 -9.63 7.68 -14.04
C VAL A 954 -9.91 7.12 -15.42
N ALA A 955 -11.13 6.62 -15.64
CA ALA A 955 -11.55 6.00 -16.91
C ALA A 955 -10.54 4.94 -17.42
N TYR A 956 -9.95 4.17 -16.49
CA TYR A 956 -8.83 3.25 -16.79
C TYR A 956 -9.18 2.22 -17.88
N ARG A 957 -10.42 1.70 -17.86
CA ARG A 957 -10.88 0.65 -18.77
C ARG A 957 -11.01 1.12 -20.22
N ASP A 958 -11.01 2.42 -20.47
CA ASP A 958 -11.00 2.97 -21.83
C ASP A 958 -9.64 2.77 -22.52
N VAL A 959 -8.56 2.68 -21.72
CA VAL A 959 -7.18 2.47 -22.21
C VAL A 959 -6.72 1.03 -21.96
N VAL A 960 -7.24 0.37 -20.92
CA VAL A 960 -6.93 -1.02 -20.58
C VAL A 960 -8.24 -1.82 -20.42
N PRO A 961 -8.83 -2.34 -21.52
CA PRO A 961 -10.16 -2.98 -21.47
C PRO A 961 -10.26 -4.21 -20.56
N CYS A 962 -9.17 -4.96 -20.39
CA CYS A 962 -9.07 -6.10 -19.47
C CYS A 962 -8.82 -5.69 -18.00
N GLY A 963 -8.81 -4.38 -17.71
CA GLY A 963 -8.72 -3.83 -16.38
C GLY A 963 -9.98 -4.07 -15.55
N ASN A 964 -9.80 -4.49 -14.30
CA ASN A 964 -10.86 -4.57 -13.31
C ASN A 964 -11.16 -3.19 -12.68
N ILE A 965 -12.37 -3.07 -12.14
CA ILE A 965 -12.83 -1.91 -11.36
C ILE A 965 -11.91 -1.71 -10.16
N ARG A 966 -11.56 -0.44 -9.88
CA ARG A 966 -10.68 -0.02 -8.79
C ARG A 966 -11.04 1.39 -8.31
N GLN A 967 -10.47 1.81 -7.19
CA GLN A 967 -10.59 3.20 -6.73
C GLN A 967 -9.99 4.15 -7.79
N SER A 968 -10.76 5.18 -8.19
CA SER A 968 -10.43 6.00 -9.38
C SER A 968 -9.72 7.32 -9.06
N ASN A 969 -9.45 7.60 -7.79
CA ASN A 969 -8.85 8.86 -7.32
C ASN A 969 -7.57 8.65 -6.49
N CYS A 970 -6.87 7.53 -6.66
CA CYS A 970 -5.60 7.30 -5.96
C CYS A 970 -4.63 6.49 -6.82
N TYR A 971 -3.33 6.67 -6.58
CA TYR A 971 -2.30 5.90 -7.26
C TYR A 971 -2.34 4.42 -6.90
N TYR A 972 -2.01 3.55 -7.87
CA TYR A 972 -1.78 2.12 -7.69
C TYR A 972 -0.35 1.74 -8.12
N SER A 973 0.36 0.99 -7.28
CA SER A 973 1.79 0.71 -7.45
C SER A 973 2.10 -0.33 -8.53
N SER A 974 1.16 -1.21 -8.84
CA SER A 974 1.30 -2.28 -9.83
C SER A 974 -0.01 -2.61 -10.54
N SER A 975 0.11 -3.27 -11.69
CA SER A 975 -1.01 -3.92 -12.37
C SER A 975 -0.89 -5.42 -12.17
N ASP A 976 -1.67 -5.96 -11.24
CA ASP A 976 -1.58 -7.34 -10.77
C ASP A 976 -2.50 -8.23 -11.63
N ALA A 977 -1.95 -9.30 -12.23
CA ALA A 977 -2.73 -10.21 -13.07
C ALA A 977 -3.46 -11.26 -12.22
N THR A 978 -4.69 -11.60 -12.62
CA THR A 978 -5.55 -12.53 -11.87
C THR A 978 -5.20 -13.99 -12.17
N PHE A 979 -4.04 -14.45 -11.71
CA PHE A 979 -3.68 -15.86 -11.70
C PHE A 979 -3.92 -16.47 -10.31
N LYS A 980 -4.17 -17.78 -10.27
CA LYS A 980 -4.30 -18.51 -9.02
C LYS A 980 -2.98 -18.55 -8.25
N ASN A 981 -1.86 -18.73 -8.93
CA ASN A 981 -0.51 -18.78 -8.36
C ASN A 981 0.54 -18.63 -9.47
N ARG A 982 1.82 -18.63 -9.09
CA ARG A 982 2.94 -18.52 -10.03
C ARG A 982 3.02 -19.65 -11.05
N TYR A 983 2.58 -20.86 -10.72
CA TYR A 983 2.59 -21.97 -11.69
C TYR A 983 1.64 -21.72 -12.85
N GLU A 984 0.44 -21.20 -12.56
CA GLU A 984 -0.50 -20.80 -13.62
C GLU A 984 0.01 -19.58 -14.40
N ALA A 985 0.62 -18.62 -13.71
CA ALA A 985 1.22 -17.47 -14.37
C ALA A 985 2.29 -17.91 -15.39
N ASP A 986 3.14 -18.87 -15.04
CA ASP A 986 4.16 -19.43 -15.92
C ASP A 986 3.54 -20.16 -17.14
N GLU A 987 2.47 -20.93 -16.92
CA GLU A 987 1.77 -21.70 -17.97
C GLU A 987 1.00 -20.78 -18.95
N LYS A 988 0.31 -19.77 -18.42
CA LYS A 988 -0.65 -18.93 -19.16
C LYS A 988 -0.17 -17.50 -19.38
N TYR A 989 1.13 -17.26 -19.27
CA TYR A 989 1.69 -15.92 -19.41
C TYR A 989 1.32 -15.25 -20.76
N GLU A 990 1.23 -16.03 -21.84
CA GLU A 990 0.85 -15.48 -23.15
C GLU A 990 -0.61 -14.98 -23.20
N ASP A 991 -1.51 -15.54 -22.39
CA ASP A 991 -2.88 -15.04 -22.29
C ASP A 991 -2.94 -13.68 -21.59
N LEU A 992 -2.01 -13.40 -20.67
CA LEU A 992 -1.83 -12.08 -20.07
C LEU A 992 -1.38 -11.06 -21.12
N ILE A 993 -0.37 -11.40 -21.94
CA ILE A 993 0.10 -10.54 -23.02
C ILE A 993 -1.00 -10.30 -24.06
N ALA A 994 -1.82 -11.32 -24.35
CA ALA A 994 -2.97 -11.21 -25.25
C ALA A 994 -4.18 -10.46 -24.65
N GLY A 995 -4.11 -10.01 -23.39
CA GLY A 995 -5.18 -9.27 -22.71
C GLY A 995 -6.42 -10.11 -22.38
N LYS A 996 -6.26 -11.43 -22.23
CA LYS A 996 -7.35 -12.35 -21.83
C LYS A 996 -7.43 -12.53 -20.31
N VAL A 997 -6.41 -12.08 -19.57
CA VAL A 997 -6.36 -12.15 -18.10
C VAL A 997 -6.79 -10.81 -17.52
N THR A 998 -7.66 -10.85 -16.53
CA THR A 998 -8.13 -9.66 -15.81
C THR A 998 -7.00 -9.02 -15.00
N LEU A 999 -6.92 -7.69 -15.03
CA LEU A 999 -5.86 -6.90 -14.38
C LEU A 999 -6.39 -6.03 -13.24
N LYS A 1000 -5.81 -6.19 -12.05
CA LYS A 1000 -6.20 -5.52 -10.82
C LYS A 1000 -5.21 -4.41 -10.46
N GLY A 1001 -5.64 -3.46 -9.64
CA GLY A 1001 -4.74 -2.45 -9.08
C GLY A 1001 -4.02 -2.99 -7.84
N GLY A 1002 -2.71 -2.79 -7.76
CA GLY A 1002 -1.89 -3.12 -6.60
C GLY A 1002 -2.10 -2.17 -5.42
N TRP A 1003 -1.08 -2.07 -4.56
CA TRP A 1003 -1.09 -1.24 -3.35
C TRP A 1003 -1.19 0.25 -3.67
N ARG A 1004 -1.73 1.03 -2.74
CA ARG A 1004 -2.21 2.38 -3.02
C ARG A 1004 -1.53 3.49 -2.22
N ILE A 1005 -1.51 4.67 -2.84
CA ILE A 1005 -1.03 5.96 -2.30
C ILE A 1005 0.49 6.03 -2.09
N TYR A 1006 1.07 5.16 -1.26
CA TYR A 1006 2.47 5.26 -0.85
C TYR A 1006 3.44 4.83 -1.96
N SER A 1007 3.95 5.81 -2.71
CA SER A 1007 4.93 5.59 -3.77
C SER A 1007 5.56 6.91 -4.22
N SER A 1008 6.74 6.83 -4.84
CA SER A 1008 7.30 7.93 -5.65
C SER A 1008 6.51 8.21 -6.94
N GLY A 1009 5.72 7.25 -7.43
CA GLY A 1009 5.02 7.34 -8.71
C GLY A 1009 4.16 8.59 -8.93
N PRO A 1010 3.33 9.02 -7.97
CA PRO A 1010 2.54 10.25 -8.11
C PRO A 1010 3.38 11.51 -8.35
N GLY A 1011 4.52 11.63 -7.64
CA GLY A 1011 5.45 12.74 -7.81
C GLY A 1011 6.12 12.72 -9.18
N ILE A 1012 6.57 11.54 -9.63
CA ILE A 1012 7.14 11.34 -10.97
C ILE A 1012 6.11 11.68 -12.05
N PHE A 1013 4.86 11.23 -11.91
CA PHE A 1013 3.79 11.50 -12.87
C PHE A 1013 3.60 13.01 -13.09
N ILE A 1014 3.47 13.78 -12.00
CA ILE A 1014 3.33 15.24 -12.08
C ILE A 1014 4.59 15.89 -12.64
N GLY A 1015 5.77 15.38 -12.25
CA GLY A 1015 7.05 15.76 -12.82
C GLY A 1015 7.05 15.66 -14.34
N LEU A 1016 6.66 14.50 -14.89
CA LEU A 1016 6.57 14.25 -16.33
C LEU A 1016 5.55 15.18 -17.03
N ILE A 1017 4.42 15.49 -16.38
CA ILE A 1017 3.45 16.44 -16.92
C ILE A 1017 4.09 17.83 -17.09
N ILE A 1018 4.83 18.32 -16.09
CA ILE A 1018 5.41 19.66 -16.15
C ILE A 1018 6.65 19.68 -17.06
N SER A 1019 7.57 18.74 -16.87
CA SER A 1019 8.91 18.76 -17.49
C SER A 1019 8.92 18.27 -18.94
N HIS A 1020 7.98 17.39 -19.33
CA HIS A 1020 7.97 16.76 -20.65
C HIS A 1020 6.68 16.99 -21.43
N PHE A 1021 5.50 16.85 -20.81
CA PHE A 1021 4.25 17.11 -21.52
C PHE A 1021 4.12 18.60 -21.84
N LEU A 1022 4.15 19.47 -20.82
CA LEU A 1022 4.20 20.92 -21.02
C LEU A 1022 5.58 21.40 -21.47
N GLY A 1023 6.63 20.62 -21.15
CA GLY A 1023 7.99 20.89 -21.59
C GLY A 1023 8.71 22.00 -20.84
N LEU A 1024 8.29 22.35 -19.62
CA LEU A 1024 8.78 23.53 -18.90
C LEU A 1024 9.83 23.17 -17.85
N ARG A 1025 11.10 23.45 -18.13
CA ARG A 1025 12.25 23.13 -17.25
C ARG A 1025 13.14 24.34 -16.99
N ASP A 1026 13.93 24.28 -15.92
CA ASP A 1026 14.99 25.25 -15.60
C ASP A 1026 16.35 24.54 -15.65
N SER A 1027 17.37 25.19 -16.22
CA SER A 1027 18.74 24.69 -16.24
C SER A 1027 19.74 25.83 -16.32
N PHE A 1028 20.59 25.97 -15.30
CA PHE A 1028 21.70 26.94 -15.21
C PHE A 1028 21.33 28.37 -15.63
N GLY A 1029 20.22 28.89 -15.12
CA GLY A 1029 19.75 30.25 -15.43
C GLY A 1029 19.05 30.39 -16.79
N ASN A 1030 18.71 29.28 -17.45
CA ASN A 1030 17.90 29.24 -18.65
C ASN A 1030 16.54 28.60 -18.37
N THR A 1031 15.51 29.10 -19.05
CA THR A 1031 14.19 28.51 -19.15
C THR A 1031 14.13 27.69 -20.43
N ILE A 1032 13.78 26.41 -20.30
CA ILE A 1032 13.65 25.48 -21.43
C ILE A 1032 12.17 25.23 -21.69
N ILE A 1033 11.77 25.37 -22.96
CA ILE A 1033 10.45 25.00 -23.47
C ILE A 1033 10.63 23.87 -24.49
N ASP A 1034 10.34 22.65 -24.07
CA ASP A 1034 10.51 21.41 -24.84
C ASP A 1034 9.26 20.50 -24.73
N PRO A 1035 8.09 20.94 -25.20
CA PRO A 1035 6.85 20.21 -25.04
C PRO A 1035 6.80 18.97 -25.93
N LEU A 1036 6.10 17.95 -25.45
CA LEU A 1036 5.77 16.75 -26.22
C LEU A 1036 4.25 16.59 -26.28
N ILE A 1037 3.64 17.12 -27.34
CA ILE A 1037 2.18 17.20 -27.50
C ILE A 1037 1.77 16.41 -28.74
N SER A 1038 0.87 15.44 -28.59
CA SER A 1038 0.30 14.70 -29.73
C SER A 1038 -0.54 15.62 -30.61
N SER A 1039 -0.60 15.35 -31.91
CA SER A 1039 -1.41 16.12 -32.87
C SER A 1039 -2.90 16.24 -32.47
N ASP A 1040 -3.44 15.22 -31.80
CA ASP A 1040 -4.84 15.16 -31.37
C ASP A 1040 -5.16 16.12 -30.20
N LEU A 1041 -4.12 16.78 -29.67
CA LEU A 1041 -4.20 17.78 -28.61
C LEU A 1041 -3.93 19.20 -29.13
N ASN A 1042 -3.99 19.42 -30.45
CA ASN A 1042 -3.88 20.75 -31.03
C ASN A 1042 -4.85 21.74 -30.35
N ASP A 1043 -4.37 22.96 -30.13
CA ASP A 1043 -5.06 24.06 -29.44
C ASP A 1043 -5.30 23.82 -27.94
N MET A 1044 -4.68 22.80 -27.33
CA MET A 1044 -4.72 22.66 -25.88
C MET A 1044 -4.03 23.84 -25.19
N CYS A 1045 -4.55 24.20 -24.03
CA CYS A 1045 -3.99 25.26 -23.20
C CYS A 1045 -3.60 24.70 -21.83
N ALA A 1046 -2.50 25.22 -21.27
CA ALA A 1046 -2.08 24.90 -19.93
C ALA A 1046 -1.72 26.18 -19.17
N SER A 1047 -2.21 26.34 -17.96
CA SER A 1047 -1.86 27.48 -17.10
C SER A 1047 -1.04 27.03 -15.92
N ILE A 1048 -0.03 27.82 -15.55
CA ILE A 1048 0.82 27.60 -14.39
C ILE A 1048 1.38 28.94 -13.90
N THR A 1049 1.76 29.02 -12.64
CA THR A 1049 2.45 30.16 -12.04
C THR A 1049 3.94 29.88 -12.09
N PHE A 1050 4.64 30.65 -12.91
CA PHE A 1050 6.07 30.54 -13.13
C PHE A 1050 6.79 31.72 -12.47
N LEU A 1051 7.59 31.46 -11.43
CA LEU A 1051 8.34 32.48 -10.68
C LEU A 1051 7.48 33.70 -10.27
N GLY A 1052 6.26 33.43 -9.80
CA GLY A 1052 5.30 34.46 -9.38
C GLY A 1052 4.51 35.15 -10.50
N ARG A 1053 4.70 34.73 -11.76
CA ARG A 1053 3.95 35.22 -12.92
C ARG A 1053 2.95 34.18 -13.39
N HIS A 1054 1.70 34.57 -13.62
CA HIS A 1054 0.72 33.69 -14.25
C HIS A 1054 0.99 33.60 -15.75
N ILE A 1055 1.23 32.39 -16.24
CA ILE A 1055 1.47 32.09 -17.65
C ILE A 1055 0.44 31.08 -18.16
N THR A 1056 -0.02 31.29 -19.39
CA THR A 1056 -0.86 30.35 -20.12
C THR A 1056 -0.16 29.97 -21.41
N PHE A 1057 0.22 28.70 -21.54
CA PHE A 1057 0.67 28.10 -22.77
C PHE A 1057 -0.51 27.79 -23.69
N LYS A 1058 -0.36 28.10 -24.97
CA LYS A 1058 -1.21 27.62 -26.06
C LYS A 1058 -0.33 26.86 -27.04
N TYR A 1059 -0.69 25.61 -27.31
CA TYR A 1059 0.09 24.76 -28.20
C TYR A 1059 -0.63 24.62 -29.53
N THR A 1060 0.06 24.97 -30.62
CA THR A 1060 -0.38 24.70 -31.98
C THR A 1060 0.52 23.62 -32.58
N VAL A 1061 -0.06 22.48 -32.92
CA VAL A 1061 0.64 21.29 -33.42
C VAL A 1061 0.30 21.14 -34.90
N SER A 1062 1.22 21.56 -35.78
CA SER A 1062 0.96 21.66 -37.22
C SER A 1062 1.55 20.51 -38.04
N GLU A 1063 2.76 20.05 -37.67
CA GLU A 1063 3.49 19.00 -38.41
C GLU A 1063 4.28 18.05 -37.49
N GLU A 1064 4.94 18.57 -36.44
CA GLU A 1064 5.76 17.77 -35.51
C GLU A 1064 5.18 17.83 -34.08
N CYS A 1065 5.38 16.78 -33.28
CA CYS A 1065 4.86 16.69 -31.91
C CYS A 1065 5.84 17.21 -30.82
N CYS A 1066 7.01 17.68 -31.24
CA CYS A 1066 8.10 18.15 -30.36
C CYS A 1066 9.00 19.14 -31.11
N GLY A 1067 9.91 19.82 -30.39
CA GLY A 1067 10.92 20.69 -31.00
C GLY A 1067 10.33 22.00 -31.53
N PRO A 1068 10.08 23.00 -30.67
CA PRO A 1068 9.46 24.27 -31.07
C PRO A 1068 10.08 24.91 -32.33
N LYS A 1069 9.22 25.33 -33.25
CA LYS A 1069 9.57 26.08 -34.46
C LYS A 1069 9.57 27.59 -34.19
N SER A 1070 8.60 28.07 -33.42
CA SER A 1070 8.53 29.46 -32.97
C SER A 1070 7.82 29.56 -31.63
N ILE A 1071 8.24 30.54 -30.83
CA ILE A 1071 7.62 30.88 -29.56
C ILE A 1071 7.31 32.38 -29.57
N THR A 1072 6.09 32.75 -29.19
CA THR A 1072 5.71 34.13 -28.95
C THR A 1072 5.22 34.31 -27.53
N ILE A 1073 5.72 35.33 -26.82
CA ILE A 1073 5.28 35.72 -25.48
C ILE A 1073 4.60 37.08 -25.60
N ASN A 1074 3.33 37.17 -25.22
CA ASN A 1074 2.53 38.41 -25.32
C ASN A 1074 2.62 39.05 -26.71
N ASN A 1075 2.49 38.24 -27.76
CA ASN A 1075 2.62 38.62 -29.19
C ASN A 1075 4.04 39.06 -29.63
N VAL A 1076 5.06 38.90 -28.79
CA VAL A 1076 6.46 39.18 -29.14
C VAL A 1076 7.18 37.87 -29.48
N SER A 1077 7.73 37.78 -30.69
CA SER A 1077 8.55 36.64 -31.11
C SER A 1077 9.83 36.54 -30.27
N VAL A 1078 10.10 35.35 -29.75
CA VAL A 1078 11.25 35.09 -28.88
C VAL A 1078 12.32 34.31 -29.63
N PRO A 1079 13.52 34.89 -29.84
CA PRO A 1079 14.65 34.11 -30.34
C PRO A 1079 15.14 33.15 -29.24
N PHE A 1080 15.50 31.93 -29.63
CA PHE A 1080 16.00 30.91 -28.71
C PHE A 1080 17.13 30.11 -29.36
N GLU A 1081 17.97 29.53 -28.50
CA GLU A 1081 18.91 28.48 -28.91
C GLU A 1081 18.24 27.12 -28.78
N ARG A 1082 18.79 26.09 -29.44
CA ARG A 1082 18.22 24.75 -29.37
C ARG A 1082 18.96 23.90 -28.36
N GLU A 1083 18.22 23.26 -27.47
CA GLU A 1083 18.77 22.31 -26.52
C GLU A 1083 19.40 21.12 -27.27
N ASN A 1084 20.53 20.63 -26.77
CA ASN A 1084 21.13 19.42 -27.31
C ASN A 1084 20.37 18.19 -26.80
N ASN A 1085 19.55 17.59 -27.66
CA ASN A 1085 18.93 16.29 -27.41
C ASN A 1085 19.49 15.27 -28.40
N GLN A 1086 19.99 14.14 -27.88
CA GLN A 1086 20.66 13.13 -28.68
C GLN A 1086 19.71 12.35 -29.62
N TYR A 1087 18.42 12.29 -29.29
CA TYR A 1087 17.48 11.34 -29.91
C TYR A 1087 16.43 12.01 -30.80
N ARG A 1088 16.23 13.33 -30.66
CA ARG A 1088 15.26 14.11 -31.44
C ARG A 1088 15.64 15.57 -31.50
N LEU A 1089 14.87 16.37 -32.24
CA LEU A 1089 14.99 17.82 -32.18
C LEU A 1089 14.70 18.32 -30.76
N GLY A 1090 15.67 19.03 -30.17
CA GLY A 1090 15.58 19.56 -28.80
C GLY A 1090 14.71 20.80 -28.69
N GLY A 1091 14.43 21.19 -27.44
CA GLY A 1091 13.59 22.32 -27.09
C GLY A 1091 14.22 23.69 -27.34
N ALA A 1092 13.47 24.73 -27.02
CA ALA A 1092 13.93 26.12 -27.02
C ALA A 1092 14.58 26.46 -25.68
N VAL A 1093 15.82 26.96 -25.72
CA VAL A 1093 16.59 27.46 -24.58
C VAL A 1093 16.57 28.99 -24.61
N ILE A 1094 16.03 29.58 -23.55
CA ILE A 1094 15.87 31.04 -23.42
C ILE A 1094 16.51 31.45 -22.09
N PRO A 1095 17.43 32.45 -22.06
CA PRO A 1095 17.92 32.99 -20.80
C PRO A 1095 16.76 33.44 -19.91
N THR A 1096 16.73 32.99 -18.64
CA THR A 1096 15.58 33.18 -17.75
C THR A 1096 15.30 34.66 -17.48
N ASP A 1097 16.33 35.51 -17.42
CA ASP A 1097 16.18 36.96 -17.27
C ASP A 1097 15.42 37.59 -18.45
N LYS A 1098 15.74 37.17 -19.69
CA LYS A 1098 15.05 37.61 -20.91
C LYS A 1098 13.63 37.07 -20.98
N PHE A 1099 13.42 35.81 -20.60
CA PHE A 1099 12.10 35.21 -20.54
C PHE A 1099 11.19 35.98 -19.57
N LEU A 1100 11.66 36.23 -18.34
CA LEU A 1100 10.92 36.97 -17.32
C LEU A 1100 10.65 38.43 -17.71
N ALA A 1101 11.56 39.09 -18.42
CA ALA A 1101 11.36 40.46 -18.90
C ALA A 1101 10.17 40.58 -19.87
N LEU A 1102 9.83 39.51 -20.59
CA LEU A 1102 8.68 39.45 -21.49
C LEU A 1102 7.37 39.12 -20.75
N LEU A 1103 7.43 38.56 -19.53
CA LEU A 1103 6.27 38.28 -18.69
C LEU A 1103 5.82 39.53 -17.90
N ASN A 1104 5.44 40.57 -18.63
CA ASN A 1104 5.14 41.90 -18.10
C ASN A 1104 3.63 42.22 -17.97
N GLU A 1105 2.76 41.28 -18.31
CA GLU A 1105 1.31 41.40 -18.16
C GLU A 1105 0.82 40.72 -16.87
N GLU A 1106 -0.40 41.05 -16.44
CA GLU A 1106 -1.06 40.38 -15.31
C GLU A 1106 -1.32 38.89 -15.59
N LYS A 1107 -1.66 38.58 -16.84
CA LYS A 1107 -1.80 37.22 -17.38
C LYS A 1107 -1.01 37.14 -18.66
N ASN A 1108 0.04 36.32 -18.69
CA ASN A 1108 0.95 36.25 -19.83
C ASN A 1108 0.56 35.07 -20.72
N SER A 1109 0.53 35.29 -22.04
CA SER A 1109 0.24 34.26 -23.03
C SER A 1109 1.53 33.83 -23.71
N ILE A 1110 1.79 32.52 -23.75
CA ILE A 1110 2.92 31.91 -24.45
C ILE A 1110 2.35 31.00 -25.53
N GLU A 1111 2.56 31.36 -26.79
CA GLU A 1111 2.12 30.54 -27.92
C GLU A 1111 3.32 29.76 -28.45
N VAL A 1112 3.19 28.43 -28.50
CA VAL A 1112 4.25 27.50 -28.90
C VAL A 1112 3.77 26.76 -30.14
N HIS A 1113 4.49 26.95 -31.25
CA HIS A 1113 4.21 26.27 -32.50
C HIS A 1113 5.18 25.10 -32.70
N LEU A 1114 4.62 23.90 -32.88
CA LEU A 1114 5.30 22.64 -33.18
C LEU A 1114 5.11 22.24 -34.65
#